data_AF-A0A2A5DXK8-F1
#
_entry.id   AF-A0A2A5DXK8-F1
#
_cell.length_a   1.000
_cell.length_b   1.000
_cell.length_c   1.000
_cell.angle_alpha   90.00
_cell.angle_beta   90.00
_cell.angle_gamma   90.00
#
_symmetry.space_group_name_H-M   'P 1'
#
loop_
_entity.id
_entity.type
_entity.pdbx_description
1 polymer ?
#
loop_
_entity_poly.entity_id
_entity_poly.type
_entity_poly.pdbx_seq_one_letter_code
_entity_poly.pdbx_strand_id
1 'polypeptide(L)'
;MKSFIFCILIFALTTFSTLSGQNKLKPLKVTFDYPTAHTLSLVVPTDSGDANRNGSVAVFFRISGQGKWKESLSLYRHNKNKGTNQPFAGMLFNLKENTEYEIKLVAKDPDGVEGTAEQIVKSRTKKIPQRVKMPANAVKVSTMGELSKAIGEAKPGTFILLKKGVYKGSVSVKGKSGTAEAPIVIRGEDKSECVIKGKVGIYSSQHIHIENLTIMEGGTGIGFSKTNFITIRDNLILKINGGIYAKGGQKNLYIANNVIMGNNVFGDISNATWNDEGIVLSGEGHELANNTLAGFGDSIGMTHRSGGLKNRGIDMHHNLVVWGGDDGVEMDFTDRNAQAHHNLFTNTANGISCQMVWKGPAYVFKNVMYNVYRGPYKIKPERAGNSGLFIFNNTSIKAGRAYLNYSTEVDGLTFLNNLFVGFNSKSLVSMGQHGSGIKNLNMDYNAWSYDGSFSISRFGGGKTFQDWKTKNSQGNHDVLLAGQKIFDKLVLDFDKTDFQTWRYPYQDFSLDKSSKAIDAAKVMPGVTSDYKGKGPDIGAWERGEEVPVYGAFPSDTTPPSLPTNIKAVAVSTTQIDLTWDPAKDPESGIIYYRIIRDGKAIATVMGKKSYSDKKLEEFSEHSYFIVAVNGRILESKKTSPIKIKTLADKISPEIDSVTAMGPNTEIIVIFNEPVAKASAEAKGNYKLDKGVSIVSASLQSNKMQVLLKTSTLKEGIDYNVTVSKIFDTAKIPNYIKSSSKKTFQYKALDTLIDFSTKKFAVKGFNKFIKDRYTSFVKAGPGGYAIGKSGSNPVYNFQGVVSATPRSFTAGEKILVTWYNDDNKSVTFTPKISLTSKARANKGKWFLMSKITLGPGAMGISEFNISGSNAGSYSVVNINCNAKVKKKSLLCHKIQLDSN
;
A
#
# COMPACT_ATOMS: atom_id res chain seq x y z
N MET A 1 13.90 -49.43 90.52
CA MET A 1 14.59 -50.26 89.50
C MET A 1 13.53 -50.78 88.54
N LYS A 2 13.50 -50.54 87.23
CA LYS A 2 14.30 -49.78 86.27
C LYS A 2 13.29 -49.19 85.26
N SER A 3 13.42 -47.90 84.97
CA SER A 3 12.77 -47.24 83.84
C SER A 3 13.46 -47.64 82.54
N PHE A 4 12.73 -47.88 81.45
CA PHE A 4 13.22 -47.59 80.10
C PHE A 4 12.07 -47.33 79.13
N ILE A 5 12.23 -46.23 78.40
CA ILE A 5 11.35 -45.60 77.44
C ILE A 5 11.26 -46.45 76.16
N PHE A 6 10.06 -46.63 75.60
CA PHE A 6 9.90 -46.98 74.18
C PHE A 6 8.84 -46.06 73.55
N CYS A 7 9.24 -45.43 72.45
CA CYS A 7 8.44 -44.47 71.69
C CYS A 7 7.21 -45.12 71.07
N ILE A 8 6.05 -44.46 71.20
CA ILE A 8 4.85 -44.74 70.41
C ILE A 8 5.03 -44.04 69.06
N LEU A 9 5.26 -44.82 68.00
CA LEU A 9 5.09 -44.35 66.62
C LEU A 9 3.60 -44.42 66.26
N ILE A 10 2.98 -43.26 66.06
CA ILE A 10 1.63 -43.15 65.50
C ILE A 10 1.73 -43.45 64.00
N PHE A 11 1.28 -44.63 63.58
CA PHE A 11 0.96 -44.88 62.17
C PHE A 11 -0.39 -44.24 61.86
N ALA A 12 -0.37 -43.09 61.20
CA ALA A 12 -1.54 -42.53 60.55
C ALA A 12 -1.90 -43.45 59.36
N LEU A 13 -3.06 -44.12 59.44
CA LEU A 13 -3.72 -44.68 58.27
C LEU A 13 -4.01 -43.52 57.30
N THR A 14 -3.18 -43.38 56.28
CA THR A 14 -3.53 -42.61 55.10
C THR A 14 -4.43 -43.50 54.25
N THR A 15 -5.70 -43.14 54.18
CA THR A 15 -6.61 -43.67 53.15
C THR A 15 -6.03 -43.28 51.79
N PHE A 16 -5.49 -44.27 51.06
CA PHE A 16 -5.27 -44.15 49.63
C PHE A 16 -6.65 -44.02 48.97
N SER A 17 -7.12 -42.79 48.83
CA SER A 17 -8.17 -42.48 47.87
C SER A 17 -7.59 -42.75 46.48
N THR A 18 -8.11 -43.79 45.84
CA THR A 18 -7.80 -44.09 44.46
C THR A 18 -8.24 -42.92 43.58
N LEU A 19 -7.27 -42.23 42.97
CA LEU A 19 -7.44 -41.14 42.00
C LEU A 19 -8.15 -41.57 40.68
N SER A 20 -8.76 -42.76 40.60
CA SER A 20 -9.27 -43.31 39.33
C SER A 20 -10.53 -42.64 38.79
N GLY A 21 -11.24 -41.86 39.62
CA GLY A 21 -12.44 -41.13 39.19
C GLY A 21 -12.18 -39.86 38.37
N GLN A 22 -10.96 -39.28 38.43
CA GLN A 22 -10.66 -37.98 37.82
C GLN A 22 -9.98 -38.08 36.44
N ASN A 23 -9.70 -39.28 35.96
CA ASN A 23 -8.95 -39.49 34.71
C ASN A 23 -9.80 -39.95 33.53
N LYS A 24 -11.11 -40.09 33.70
CA LYS A 24 -12.06 -40.41 32.62
C LYS A 24 -12.50 -39.16 31.87
N LEU A 25 -12.70 -39.29 30.57
CA LEU A 25 -13.36 -38.24 29.79
C LEU A 25 -14.83 -38.11 30.21
N LYS A 26 -15.24 -36.88 30.55
CA LYS A 26 -16.61 -36.57 30.97
C LYS A 26 -17.60 -36.53 29.80
N PRO A 27 -18.92 -36.55 30.07
CA PRO A 27 -19.94 -36.51 29.02
C PRO A 27 -19.73 -35.37 28.03
N LEU A 28 -19.92 -35.67 26.74
CA LEU A 28 -19.74 -34.70 25.67
C LEU A 28 -20.81 -33.60 25.74
N LYS A 29 -20.37 -32.33 25.80
CA LYS A 29 -21.23 -31.16 25.61
C LYS A 29 -20.77 -30.40 24.37
N VAL A 30 -21.39 -30.66 23.23
CA VAL A 30 -20.99 -29.99 21.99
C VAL A 30 -21.51 -28.55 21.94
N THR A 31 -20.64 -27.65 21.52
CA THR A 31 -20.94 -26.27 21.14
C THR A 31 -20.40 -26.02 19.72
N PHE A 32 -20.90 -24.97 19.07
CA PHE A 32 -20.52 -24.64 17.70
C PHE A 32 -19.95 -23.22 17.64
N ASP A 33 -18.88 -23.03 16.87
CA ASP A 33 -18.51 -21.69 16.40
C ASP A 33 -19.43 -21.33 15.21
N TYR A 34 -19.38 -20.07 14.74
CA TYR A 34 -20.20 -19.66 13.60
C TYR A 34 -19.95 -20.54 12.36
N PRO A 35 -21.01 -21.04 11.69
CA PRO A 35 -20.86 -21.88 10.50
C PRO A 35 -20.51 -21.05 9.26
N THR A 36 -19.87 -21.70 8.28
CA THR A 36 -19.74 -21.17 6.90
C THR A 36 -20.69 -21.90 5.97
N ALA A 37 -20.75 -21.53 4.69
CA ALA A 37 -21.64 -22.21 3.75
C ALA A 37 -21.30 -23.69 3.57
N HIS A 38 -20.03 -24.07 3.77
CA HIS A 38 -19.53 -25.40 3.44
C HIS A 38 -18.88 -26.13 4.64
N THR A 39 -18.92 -25.53 5.83
CA THR A 39 -18.35 -26.14 7.04
C THR A 39 -19.19 -25.94 8.29
N LEU A 40 -19.02 -26.88 9.23
CA LEU A 40 -19.55 -26.78 10.59
C LEU A 40 -18.40 -26.90 11.59
N SER A 41 -18.24 -25.89 12.44
CA SER A 41 -17.19 -25.81 13.45
C SER A 41 -17.66 -26.37 14.80
N LEU A 42 -17.00 -27.42 15.28
CA LEU A 42 -17.34 -28.19 16.48
C LEU A 42 -16.38 -27.87 17.62
N VAL A 43 -16.91 -27.79 18.84
CA VAL A 43 -16.15 -27.59 20.07
C VAL A 43 -16.76 -28.41 21.21
N VAL A 44 -15.98 -29.26 21.86
CA VAL A 44 -16.37 -29.99 23.07
C VAL A 44 -15.53 -29.49 24.24
N PRO A 45 -16.08 -28.70 25.18
CA PRO A 45 -15.42 -28.33 26.42
C PRO A 45 -15.09 -29.57 27.26
N THR A 46 -13.91 -29.59 27.88
CA THR A 46 -13.54 -30.64 28.83
C THR A 46 -13.52 -30.03 30.24
N ASP A 47 -14.51 -30.35 31.06
CA ASP A 47 -14.58 -29.88 32.44
C ASP A 47 -13.90 -30.91 33.37
N SER A 48 -12.69 -30.63 33.89
CA SER A 48 -12.00 -31.38 34.97
C SER A 48 -12.01 -32.92 34.93
N GLY A 49 -12.02 -33.55 33.75
CA GLY A 49 -11.78 -34.99 33.54
C GLY A 49 -10.78 -35.23 32.40
N ASP A 50 -10.28 -36.46 32.25
CA ASP A 50 -9.17 -36.85 31.35
C ASP A 50 -7.89 -36.02 31.59
N ALA A 51 -7.37 -36.13 32.82
CA ALA A 51 -6.21 -35.38 33.29
C ALA A 51 -4.90 -35.77 32.58
N ASN A 52 -4.75 -37.05 32.19
CA ASN A 52 -3.61 -37.55 31.44
C ASN A 52 -3.67 -37.19 29.94
N ARG A 53 -4.82 -36.74 29.45
CA ARG A 53 -5.07 -36.26 28.10
C ARG A 53 -4.87 -37.32 27.02
N ASN A 54 -5.25 -38.56 27.29
CA ASN A 54 -5.20 -39.66 26.32
C ASN A 54 -6.55 -39.94 25.62
N GLY A 55 -7.62 -39.26 26.02
CA GLY A 55 -8.93 -39.35 25.37
C GLY A 55 -8.99 -38.73 23.96
N SER A 56 -9.96 -39.18 23.19
CA SER A 56 -10.20 -38.81 21.79
C SER A 56 -11.70 -38.73 21.47
N VAL A 57 -12.06 -37.94 20.46
CA VAL A 57 -13.45 -37.81 20.00
C VAL A 57 -13.51 -37.98 18.48
N ALA A 58 -14.01 -39.13 18.04
CA ALA A 58 -14.30 -39.39 16.62
C ALA A 58 -15.61 -38.72 16.21
N VAL A 59 -15.71 -38.32 14.94
CA VAL A 59 -16.86 -37.58 14.43
C VAL A 59 -17.40 -38.23 13.16
N PHE A 60 -18.72 -38.41 13.13
CA PHE A 60 -19.45 -38.89 11.96
C PHE A 60 -20.59 -37.93 11.66
N PHE A 61 -20.98 -37.80 10.39
CA PHE A 61 -22.06 -36.89 9.98
C PHE A 61 -22.89 -37.44 8.84
N ARG A 62 -24.11 -36.95 8.71
CA ARG A 62 -25.00 -37.20 7.56
C ARG A 62 -26.01 -36.06 7.42
N ILE A 63 -26.63 -35.93 6.25
CA ILE A 63 -27.76 -35.01 6.09
C ILE A 63 -28.89 -35.47 7.03
N SER A 64 -29.50 -34.53 7.75
CA SER A 64 -30.57 -34.81 8.74
C SER A 64 -31.69 -35.66 8.10
N GLY A 65 -31.99 -36.81 8.69
CA GLY A 65 -33.00 -37.74 8.17
C GLY A 65 -32.64 -38.50 6.88
N GLN A 66 -31.39 -38.42 6.39
CA GLN A 66 -30.98 -39.03 5.13
C GLN A 66 -29.60 -39.72 5.21
N GLY A 67 -29.48 -40.87 4.53
CA GLY A 67 -28.20 -41.47 4.16
C GLY A 67 -27.42 -42.19 5.27
N LYS A 68 -26.26 -42.73 4.88
CA LYS A 68 -25.29 -43.40 5.75
C LYS A 68 -24.41 -42.37 6.47
N TRP A 69 -23.98 -42.70 7.68
CA TRP A 69 -22.97 -41.94 8.40
C TRP A 69 -21.66 -41.89 7.60
N LYS A 70 -21.15 -40.69 7.34
CA LYS A 70 -19.80 -40.44 6.83
C LYS A 70 -18.88 -40.13 7.99
N GLU A 71 -17.66 -40.64 7.96
CA GLU A 71 -16.62 -40.29 8.92
C GLU A 71 -15.98 -38.94 8.57
N SER A 72 -15.58 -38.18 9.58
CA SER A 72 -14.81 -36.94 9.49
C SER A 72 -13.51 -37.09 10.29
N LEU A 73 -12.59 -36.15 10.13
CA LEU A 73 -11.46 -36.02 11.04
C LEU A 73 -11.94 -35.92 12.50
N SER A 74 -11.29 -36.68 13.38
CA SER A 74 -11.47 -36.59 14.84
C SER A 74 -11.15 -35.19 15.34
N LEU A 75 -11.79 -34.79 16.45
CA LEU A 75 -11.52 -33.49 17.05
C LEU A 75 -10.10 -33.42 17.63
N TYR A 76 -9.42 -32.30 17.42
CA TYR A 76 -8.10 -32.01 17.94
C TYR A 76 -8.18 -31.45 19.37
N ARG A 77 -7.26 -31.86 20.24
CA ARG A 77 -7.06 -31.27 21.57
C ARG A 77 -5.63 -30.79 21.75
N HIS A 78 -5.49 -29.57 22.23
CA HIS A 78 -4.20 -28.93 22.47
C HIS A 78 -3.49 -29.44 23.74
N ASN A 79 -2.23 -29.82 23.63
CA ASN A 79 -1.51 -30.61 24.65
C ASN A 79 -0.50 -29.83 25.53
N LYS A 80 -0.25 -28.54 25.29
CA LYS A 80 0.88 -27.80 25.89
C LYS A 80 0.79 -27.51 27.40
N ASN A 81 -0.41 -27.48 27.99
CA ASN A 81 -0.63 -27.08 29.40
C ASN A 81 -1.41 -28.14 30.20
N LYS A 82 -0.74 -29.17 30.72
CA LYS A 82 -1.32 -30.15 31.67
C LYS A 82 -1.98 -29.38 32.85
N GLY A 83 -3.26 -29.68 33.16
CA GLY A 83 -4.02 -29.02 34.23
C GLY A 83 -4.94 -27.84 33.82
N THR A 84 -4.97 -27.44 32.55
CA THR A 84 -5.99 -26.48 32.04
C THR A 84 -7.12 -27.21 31.30
N ASN A 85 -8.38 -26.81 31.51
CA ASN A 85 -9.56 -27.34 30.78
C ASN A 85 -9.54 -26.83 29.32
N GLN A 86 -8.87 -27.55 28.41
CA GLN A 86 -8.79 -27.20 26.99
C GLN A 86 -9.79 -28.04 26.17
N PRO A 87 -10.64 -27.40 25.34
CA PRO A 87 -11.65 -28.12 24.58
C PRO A 87 -11.03 -28.97 23.47
N PHE A 88 -11.75 -30.01 23.05
CA PHE A 88 -11.59 -30.58 21.71
C PHE A 88 -12.23 -29.64 20.70
N ALA A 89 -11.62 -29.47 19.52
CA ALA A 89 -12.15 -28.66 18.43
C ALA A 89 -11.87 -29.29 17.07
N GLY A 90 -12.76 -29.06 16.11
CA GLY A 90 -12.62 -29.59 14.76
C GLY A 90 -13.69 -29.06 13.82
N MET A 91 -13.62 -29.43 12.54
CA MET A 91 -14.57 -28.98 11.53
C MET A 91 -15.06 -30.15 10.69
N LEU A 92 -16.30 -30.06 10.23
CA LEU A 92 -16.81 -30.87 9.12
C LEU A 92 -16.57 -30.11 7.82
N PHE A 93 -16.11 -30.82 6.78
CA PHE A 93 -15.70 -30.24 5.49
C PHE A 93 -16.66 -30.63 4.37
N ASN A 94 -16.57 -29.92 3.24
CA ASN A 94 -17.27 -30.26 1.98
C ASN A 94 -18.79 -30.45 2.15
N LEU A 95 -19.41 -29.63 3.01
CA LEU A 95 -20.85 -29.69 3.27
C LEU A 95 -21.63 -28.87 2.24
N LYS A 96 -22.92 -29.17 2.09
CA LYS A 96 -23.84 -28.41 1.23
C LYS A 96 -24.30 -27.15 1.95
N GLU A 97 -24.46 -26.05 1.20
CA GLU A 97 -25.03 -24.80 1.71
C GLU A 97 -26.41 -25.00 2.34
N ASN A 98 -26.73 -24.24 3.39
CA ASN A 98 -28.05 -24.16 4.03
C ASN A 98 -28.67 -25.53 4.38
N THR A 99 -27.84 -26.52 4.69
CA THR A 99 -28.23 -27.91 4.88
C THR A 99 -28.04 -28.31 6.34
N GLU A 100 -29.03 -29.00 6.90
CA GLU A 100 -28.95 -29.51 8.27
C GLU A 100 -28.31 -30.90 8.28
N TYR A 101 -27.40 -31.08 9.23
CA TYR A 101 -26.65 -32.31 9.43
C TYR A 101 -26.91 -32.86 10.82
N GLU A 102 -27.08 -34.18 10.88
CA GLU A 102 -26.90 -34.95 12.11
C GLU A 102 -25.41 -35.27 12.27
N ILE A 103 -24.89 -35.05 13.47
CA ILE A 103 -23.48 -35.18 13.80
C ILE A 103 -23.37 -36.09 15.01
N LYS A 104 -22.73 -37.25 14.83
CA LYS A 104 -22.46 -38.21 15.89
C LYS A 104 -21.02 -38.06 16.36
N LEU A 105 -20.84 -37.83 17.65
CA LEU A 105 -19.54 -37.80 18.31
C LEU A 105 -19.39 -39.06 19.15
N VAL A 106 -18.21 -39.68 19.08
CA VAL A 106 -17.87 -40.90 19.82
C VAL A 106 -16.61 -40.65 20.63
N ALA A 107 -16.77 -40.54 21.95
CA ALA A 107 -15.70 -40.43 22.92
C ALA A 107 -15.01 -41.78 23.14
N LYS A 108 -13.69 -41.78 23.17
CA LYS A 108 -12.88 -42.93 23.59
C LYS A 108 -11.75 -42.46 24.49
N ASP A 109 -11.64 -43.10 25.64
CA ASP A 109 -10.62 -42.84 26.65
C ASP A 109 -10.13 -44.19 27.19
N PRO A 110 -8.81 -44.48 27.16
CA PRO A 110 -8.23 -45.68 27.78
C PRO A 110 -8.61 -45.89 29.26
N ASP A 111 -8.89 -44.82 30.00
CA ASP A 111 -9.32 -44.85 31.40
C ASP A 111 -10.85 -45.04 31.55
N GLY A 112 -11.59 -45.00 30.43
CA GLY A 112 -13.04 -45.09 30.32
C GLY A 112 -13.72 -43.73 30.16
N VAL A 113 -14.98 -43.75 29.71
CA VAL A 113 -15.81 -42.53 29.55
C VAL A 113 -16.87 -42.48 30.64
N GLU A 114 -17.04 -41.34 31.28
CA GLU A 114 -18.12 -41.10 32.24
C GLU A 114 -19.40 -40.72 31.48
N GLY A 115 -20.52 -41.40 31.79
CA GLY A 115 -21.81 -41.16 31.13
C GLY A 115 -21.90 -41.78 29.72
N THR A 116 -22.51 -41.08 28.77
CA THR A 116 -22.72 -41.60 27.41
C THR A 116 -21.50 -41.30 26.53
N ALA A 117 -20.89 -42.37 25.99
CA ALA A 117 -19.74 -42.24 25.08
C ALA A 117 -20.13 -41.72 23.69
N GLU A 118 -21.41 -41.82 23.31
CA GLU A 118 -21.92 -41.31 22.05
C GLU A 118 -22.91 -40.16 22.24
N GLN A 119 -22.81 -39.13 21.41
CA GLN A 119 -23.75 -38.03 21.37
C GLN A 119 -24.12 -37.69 19.93
N ILE A 120 -25.42 -37.54 19.64
CA ILE A 120 -25.90 -37.04 18.35
C ILE A 120 -26.45 -35.64 18.55
N VAL A 121 -25.95 -34.69 17.75
CA VAL A 121 -26.41 -33.29 17.72
C VAL A 121 -26.79 -32.90 16.29
N LYS A 122 -27.55 -31.82 16.15
CA LYS A 122 -27.90 -31.25 14.84
C LYS A 122 -27.31 -29.85 14.70
N SER A 123 -26.84 -29.53 13.51
CA SER A 123 -26.40 -28.18 13.14
C SER A 123 -26.58 -27.94 11.64
N ARG A 124 -26.59 -26.67 11.23
CA ARG A 124 -26.91 -26.26 9.86
C ARG A 124 -25.83 -25.35 9.29
N THR A 125 -25.38 -25.64 8.08
CA THR A 125 -24.46 -24.76 7.35
C THR A 125 -25.13 -23.43 7.02
N LYS A 126 -24.32 -22.38 6.88
CA LYS A 126 -24.82 -21.04 6.57
C LYS A 126 -25.46 -21.01 5.18
N LYS A 127 -26.48 -20.18 5.00
CA LYS A 127 -26.98 -19.76 3.69
C LYS A 127 -26.16 -18.57 3.19
N ILE A 128 -25.64 -18.64 1.98
CA ILE A 128 -24.94 -17.52 1.34
C ILE A 128 -25.96 -16.38 1.14
N PRO A 129 -25.61 -15.13 1.51
CA PRO A 129 -26.47 -13.98 1.27
C PRO A 129 -26.87 -13.88 -0.20
N GLN A 130 -28.16 -14.05 -0.47
CA GLN A 130 -28.68 -14.03 -1.84
C GLN A 130 -28.56 -12.64 -2.46
N ARG A 131 -28.49 -12.57 -3.79
CA ARG A 131 -28.61 -11.29 -4.48
C ARG A 131 -30.03 -10.78 -4.33
N VAL A 132 -30.15 -9.58 -3.79
CA VAL A 132 -31.44 -8.89 -3.76
C VAL A 132 -31.79 -8.50 -5.20
N LYS A 133 -32.96 -8.94 -5.67
CA LYS A 133 -33.53 -8.49 -6.95
C LYS A 133 -33.82 -6.99 -6.82
N MET A 134 -33.39 -6.20 -7.81
CA MET A 134 -33.62 -4.75 -7.77
C MET A 134 -35.14 -4.47 -7.76
N PRO A 135 -35.67 -3.79 -6.73
CA PRO A 135 -37.09 -3.49 -6.65
C PRO A 135 -37.43 -2.26 -7.50
N ALA A 136 -38.70 -2.11 -7.88
CA ALA A 136 -39.16 -0.97 -8.68
C ALA A 136 -38.92 0.38 -8.00
N ASN A 137 -38.97 0.42 -6.66
CA ASN A 137 -38.76 1.60 -5.82
C ASN A 137 -37.28 1.81 -5.41
N ALA A 138 -36.32 1.21 -6.13
CA ALA A 138 -34.90 1.46 -5.87
C ALA A 138 -34.55 2.96 -5.95
N VAL A 139 -33.80 3.45 -4.97
CA VAL A 139 -33.32 4.84 -4.91
C VAL A 139 -32.15 5.00 -5.87
N LYS A 140 -32.39 5.68 -6.98
CA LYS A 140 -31.37 5.93 -8.02
C LYS A 140 -30.58 7.19 -7.68
N VAL A 141 -29.26 7.12 -7.69
CA VAL A 141 -28.37 8.25 -7.37
C VAL A 141 -27.34 8.45 -8.47
N SER A 142 -27.01 9.68 -8.80
CA SER A 142 -26.04 10.09 -9.85
C SER A 142 -24.91 10.96 -9.31
N THR A 143 -25.04 11.46 -8.08
CA THR A 143 -24.01 12.30 -7.43
C THR A 143 -23.63 11.79 -6.03
N MET A 144 -22.46 12.23 -5.53
CA MET A 144 -22.04 11.90 -4.16
C MET A 144 -22.99 12.44 -3.09
N GLY A 145 -23.59 13.62 -3.32
CA GLY A 145 -24.56 14.21 -2.41
C GLY A 145 -25.83 13.37 -2.29
N GLU A 146 -26.36 12.92 -3.43
CA GLU A 146 -27.53 12.02 -3.47
C GLU A 146 -27.24 10.67 -2.82
N LEU A 147 -26.07 10.07 -3.10
CA LEU A 147 -25.65 8.82 -2.46
C LEU A 147 -25.58 8.97 -0.93
N SER A 148 -24.97 10.06 -0.45
CA SER A 148 -24.85 10.33 0.99
C SER A 148 -26.22 10.55 1.64
N LYS A 149 -27.13 11.27 0.98
CA LYS A 149 -28.50 11.48 1.43
C LYS A 149 -29.29 10.16 1.49
N ALA A 150 -29.24 9.36 0.43
CA ALA A 150 -29.93 8.07 0.36
C ALA A 150 -29.46 7.11 1.46
N ILE A 151 -28.16 7.08 1.77
CA ILE A 151 -27.62 6.31 2.90
C ILE A 151 -28.11 6.86 4.23
N GLY A 152 -28.16 8.19 4.40
CA GLY A 152 -28.68 8.85 5.60
C GLY A 152 -30.15 8.54 5.89
N GLU A 153 -30.94 8.27 4.86
CA GLU A 153 -32.38 7.95 4.93
C GLU A 153 -32.67 6.45 4.92
N ALA A 154 -31.66 5.60 4.71
CA ALA A 154 -31.82 4.17 4.53
C ALA A 154 -32.47 3.48 5.75
N LYS A 155 -33.40 2.57 5.45
CA LYS A 155 -34.12 1.65 6.35
C LYS A 155 -33.91 0.20 5.86
N PRO A 156 -34.23 -0.84 6.66
CA PRO A 156 -34.20 -2.22 6.17
C PRO A 156 -34.91 -2.38 4.82
N GLY A 157 -34.26 -3.10 3.89
CA GLY A 157 -34.72 -3.30 2.52
C GLY A 157 -34.43 -2.17 1.53
N THR A 158 -33.81 -1.07 1.97
CA THR A 158 -33.44 0.03 1.06
C THR A 158 -32.45 -0.46 0.00
N PHE A 159 -32.79 -0.26 -1.26
CA PHE A 159 -31.92 -0.54 -2.40
C PHE A 159 -31.48 0.78 -3.04
N ILE A 160 -30.18 1.09 -2.98
CA ILE A 160 -29.56 2.26 -3.57
C ILE A 160 -28.81 1.82 -4.83
N LEU A 161 -29.24 2.34 -5.98
CA LEU A 161 -28.62 2.07 -7.28
C LEU A 161 -27.79 3.27 -7.74
N LEU A 162 -26.47 3.10 -7.83
CA LEU A 162 -25.59 4.10 -8.42
C LEU A 162 -25.70 4.02 -9.94
N LYS A 163 -26.04 5.15 -10.55
CA LYS A 163 -25.94 5.36 -12.00
C LYS A 163 -24.48 5.42 -12.45
N LYS A 164 -24.24 5.21 -13.74
CA LYS A 164 -22.92 5.37 -14.35
C LYS A 164 -22.37 6.78 -14.08
N GLY A 165 -21.16 6.88 -13.53
CA GLY A 165 -20.57 8.15 -13.13
C GLY A 165 -19.45 8.03 -12.09
N VAL A 166 -18.75 9.14 -11.88
CA VAL A 166 -17.67 9.25 -10.89
C VAL A 166 -18.13 10.06 -9.68
N TYR A 167 -18.24 9.38 -8.54
CA TYR A 167 -18.62 9.92 -7.24
C TYR A 167 -17.34 10.29 -6.48
N LYS A 168 -16.95 11.57 -6.53
CA LYS A 168 -15.74 12.06 -5.86
C LYS A 168 -15.97 12.20 -4.35
N GLY A 169 -15.08 11.61 -3.55
CA GLY A 169 -15.12 11.67 -2.10
C GLY A 169 -15.35 10.30 -1.45
N SER A 170 -15.30 10.28 -0.13
CA SER A 170 -15.57 9.08 0.65
C SER A 170 -17.02 9.06 1.12
N VAL A 171 -17.58 7.86 1.28
CA VAL A 171 -18.95 7.67 1.77
C VAL A 171 -18.95 6.71 2.97
N SER A 172 -19.93 6.82 3.85
CA SER A 172 -20.03 5.92 5.00
C SER A 172 -21.47 5.55 5.33
N VAL A 173 -21.71 4.26 5.56
CA VAL A 173 -22.93 3.74 6.18
C VAL A 173 -22.71 3.71 7.69
N LYS A 174 -23.37 4.60 8.42
CA LYS A 174 -23.17 4.77 9.87
C LYS A 174 -24.48 4.69 10.63
N GLY A 175 -24.59 3.72 11.54
CA GLY A 175 -25.78 3.53 12.37
C GLY A 175 -27.02 3.09 11.59
N LYS A 176 -26.84 2.51 10.39
CA LYS A 176 -27.93 2.04 9.53
C LYS A 176 -27.81 0.55 9.37
N SER A 177 -28.91 -0.18 9.57
CA SER A 177 -28.89 -1.64 9.48
C SER A 177 -30.08 -2.12 8.66
N GLY A 178 -29.84 -3.17 7.88
CA GLY A 178 -30.91 -4.01 7.34
C GLY A 178 -31.25 -5.17 8.28
N THR A 179 -31.97 -6.14 7.74
CA THR A 179 -32.16 -7.47 8.36
C THR A 179 -31.65 -8.56 7.43
N ALA A 180 -31.67 -9.82 7.87
CA ALA A 180 -31.28 -10.95 7.02
C ALA A 180 -32.16 -11.07 5.76
N GLU A 181 -33.46 -10.78 5.88
CA GLU A 181 -34.45 -10.85 4.80
C GLU A 181 -34.51 -9.54 3.98
N ALA A 182 -34.16 -8.41 4.60
CA ALA A 182 -34.24 -7.08 4.01
C ALA A 182 -32.93 -6.30 4.27
N PRO A 183 -31.81 -6.68 3.65
CA PRO A 183 -30.55 -5.96 3.80
C PRO A 183 -30.64 -4.57 3.15
N ILE A 184 -29.76 -3.66 3.57
CA ILE A 184 -29.54 -2.41 2.83
C ILE A 184 -28.52 -2.71 1.73
N VAL A 185 -28.89 -2.41 0.48
CA VAL A 185 -28.06 -2.70 -0.70
C VAL A 185 -27.57 -1.41 -1.33
N ILE A 186 -26.27 -1.32 -1.56
CA ILE A 186 -25.62 -0.28 -2.35
C ILE A 186 -25.00 -0.97 -3.56
N ARG A 187 -25.58 -0.76 -4.75
CA ARG A 187 -25.18 -1.47 -5.97
C ARG A 187 -24.93 -0.49 -7.12
N GLY A 188 -23.86 -0.69 -7.89
CA GLY A 188 -23.68 0.00 -9.18
C GLY A 188 -24.46 -0.67 -10.31
N GLU A 189 -24.92 0.12 -11.28
CA GLU A 189 -25.46 -0.43 -12.55
C GLU A 189 -24.41 -1.22 -13.33
N ASP A 190 -23.18 -0.71 -13.33
CA ASP A 190 -22.05 -1.27 -14.03
C ASP A 190 -20.78 -0.94 -13.24
N LYS A 191 -20.10 -1.97 -12.72
CA LYS A 191 -18.91 -1.74 -11.89
C LYS A 191 -17.80 -0.99 -12.60
N SER A 192 -17.67 -1.09 -13.92
CA SER A 192 -16.63 -0.40 -14.69
C SER A 192 -16.91 1.10 -14.87
N GLU A 193 -18.15 1.54 -14.67
CA GLU A 193 -18.60 2.92 -14.88
C GLU A 193 -19.15 3.60 -13.63
N CYS A 194 -19.52 2.84 -12.58
CA CYS A 194 -19.95 3.37 -11.28
C CYS A 194 -18.78 3.44 -10.30
N VAL A 195 -18.10 4.60 -10.26
CA VAL A 195 -16.82 4.75 -9.55
C VAL A 195 -16.97 5.64 -8.32
N ILE A 196 -16.76 5.09 -7.13
CA ILE A 196 -16.48 5.84 -5.90
C ILE A 196 -14.98 6.13 -5.85
N LYS A 197 -14.62 7.40 -6.05
CA LYS A 197 -13.24 7.88 -5.96
C LYS A 197 -12.98 8.38 -4.53
N GLY A 198 -12.72 7.44 -3.65
CA GLY A 198 -12.55 7.59 -2.20
C GLY A 198 -12.71 6.24 -1.50
N LYS A 199 -13.00 6.25 -0.19
CA LYS A 199 -13.23 5.03 0.59
C LYS A 199 -14.71 4.82 0.92
N VAL A 200 -15.09 3.57 1.17
CA VAL A 200 -16.39 3.20 1.75
C VAL A 200 -16.20 2.79 3.22
N GLY A 201 -16.85 3.49 4.13
CA GLY A 201 -16.88 3.14 5.56
C GLY A 201 -18.18 2.44 5.93
N ILE A 202 -18.10 1.39 6.76
CA ILE A 202 -19.26 0.73 7.35
C ILE A 202 -19.06 0.73 8.86
N TYR A 203 -19.92 1.45 9.59
CA TYR A 203 -19.73 1.73 11.02
C TYR A 203 -21.02 1.54 11.81
N SER A 204 -20.96 0.77 12.90
CA SER A 204 -22.13 0.49 13.77
C SER A 204 -23.38 0.08 12.97
N SER A 205 -23.20 -0.79 11.98
CA SER A 205 -24.18 -1.13 10.94
C SER A 205 -24.17 -2.64 10.69
N GLN A 206 -25.30 -3.23 10.30
CA GLN A 206 -25.44 -4.67 10.03
C GLN A 206 -26.28 -4.95 8.79
N HIS A 207 -26.11 -6.12 8.17
CA HIS A 207 -26.87 -6.54 6.98
C HIS A 207 -26.76 -5.54 5.82
N ILE A 208 -25.53 -5.17 5.49
CA ILE A 208 -25.20 -4.25 4.40
C ILE A 208 -24.59 -5.02 3.25
N HIS A 209 -25.04 -4.72 2.04
CA HIS A 209 -24.50 -5.27 0.80
C HIS A 209 -23.84 -4.16 -0.01
N ILE A 210 -22.56 -4.34 -0.36
CA ILE A 210 -21.81 -3.48 -1.29
C ILE A 210 -21.50 -4.29 -2.55
N GLU A 211 -22.06 -3.90 -3.69
CA GLU A 211 -22.11 -4.74 -4.87
C GLU A 211 -21.85 -4.00 -6.18
N ASN A 212 -21.19 -4.67 -7.14
CA ASN A 212 -21.11 -4.26 -8.55
C ASN A 212 -20.72 -2.78 -8.77
N LEU A 213 -19.71 -2.27 -8.05
CA LEU A 213 -19.18 -0.93 -8.21
C LEU A 213 -17.64 -0.89 -8.14
N THR A 214 -17.04 0.21 -8.57
CA THR A 214 -15.60 0.46 -8.38
C THR A 214 -15.38 1.36 -7.16
N ILE A 215 -14.41 1.02 -6.31
CA ILE A 215 -13.88 1.85 -5.22
C ILE A 215 -12.40 2.07 -5.48
N MET A 216 -11.94 3.31 -5.54
CA MET A 216 -10.54 3.59 -5.86
C MET A 216 -9.98 4.88 -5.28
N GLU A 217 -8.65 4.95 -5.18
CA GLU A 217 -7.89 6.15 -4.78
C GLU A 217 -8.30 6.70 -3.39
N GLY A 218 -8.77 5.84 -2.49
CA GLY A 218 -9.15 6.20 -1.11
C GLY A 218 -8.07 5.98 -0.05
N GLY A 219 -6.89 5.49 -0.44
CA GLY A 219 -5.89 4.91 0.47
C GLY A 219 -6.34 3.54 0.97
N THR A 220 -7.50 3.46 1.62
CA THR A 220 -8.20 2.20 1.92
C THR A 220 -9.46 2.06 1.07
N GLY A 221 -9.79 0.85 0.59
CA GLY A 221 -11.02 0.56 -0.13
C GLY A 221 -12.25 0.58 0.78
N ILE A 222 -12.41 -0.43 1.64
CA ILE A 222 -13.54 -0.57 2.56
C ILE A 222 -13.06 -0.73 4.01
N GLY A 223 -13.55 0.11 4.91
CA GLY A 223 -13.20 0.08 6.34
C GLY A 223 -14.38 -0.22 7.25
N PHE A 224 -14.12 -0.93 8.36
CA PHE A 224 -15.16 -1.44 9.26
C PHE A 224 -14.96 -0.94 10.70
N SER A 225 -16.06 -0.78 11.44
CA SER A 225 -16.04 -0.70 12.91
C SER A 225 -17.40 -1.10 13.51
N LYS A 226 -17.40 -1.99 14.51
CA LYS A 226 -18.61 -2.44 15.23
C LYS A 226 -19.75 -2.94 14.32
N THR A 227 -19.43 -3.75 13.34
CA THR A 227 -20.34 -4.20 12.26
C THR A 227 -20.30 -5.72 12.10
N ASN A 228 -21.41 -6.31 11.64
CA ASN A 228 -21.58 -7.75 11.43
C ASN A 228 -22.51 -8.01 10.22
N PHE A 229 -22.49 -9.22 9.67
CA PHE A 229 -23.39 -9.64 8.58
C PHE A 229 -23.27 -8.76 7.33
N ILE A 230 -22.04 -8.53 6.86
CA ILE A 230 -21.77 -7.67 5.70
C ILE A 230 -21.42 -8.52 4.50
N THR A 231 -22.03 -8.19 3.36
CA THR A 231 -21.75 -8.78 2.05
C THR A 231 -21.00 -7.79 1.19
N ILE A 232 -19.82 -8.18 0.70
CA ILE A 232 -19.03 -7.40 -0.25
C ILE A 232 -18.78 -8.29 -1.46
N ARG A 233 -19.38 -7.96 -2.61
CA ARG A 233 -19.23 -8.81 -3.80
C ARG A 233 -19.20 -8.10 -5.13
N ASP A 234 -18.49 -8.70 -6.08
CA ASP A 234 -18.42 -8.27 -7.48
C ASP A 234 -17.93 -6.84 -7.66
N ASN A 235 -17.14 -6.33 -6.71
CA ASN A 235 -16.58 -4.99 -6.78
C ASN A 235 -15.20 -5.01 -7.44
N LEU A 236 -14.83 -3.85 -8.00
CA LEU A 236 -13.44 -3.54 -8.33
C LEU A 236 -12.90 -2.59 -7.25
N ILE A 237 -11.87 -2.99 -6.51
CA ILE A 237 -11.25 -2.17 -5.46
C ILE A 237 -9.80 -1.91 -5.86
N LEU A 238 -9.51 -0.74 -6.41
CA LEU A 238 -8.31 -0.51 -7.22
C LEU A 238 -7.53 0.72 -6.76
N LYS A 239 -6.22 0.73 -7.03
CA LYS A 239 -5.33 1.88 -6.74
C LYS A 239 -5.39 2.33 -5.27
N ILE A 240 -5.17 1.39 -4.39
CA ILE A 240 -5.28 1.52 -2.93
C ILE A 240 -4.01 0.97 -2.25
N ASN A 241 -3.82 1.30 -0.99
CA ASN A 241 -2.81 0.69 -0.12
C ASN A 241 -3.42 -0.41 0.76
N GLY A 242 -4.68 -0.24 1.19
CA GLY A 242 -5.42 -1.27 1.94
C GLY A 242 -6.75 -1.62 1.27
N GLY A 243 -7.07 -2.90 1.08
CA GLY A 243 -8.32 -3.32 0.42
C GLY A 243 -9.53 -3.27 1.35
N ILE A 244 -9.77 -4.35 2.10
CA ILE A 244 -10.94 -4.53 2.95
C ILE A 244 -10.46 -4.76 4.40
N TYR A 245 -10.74 -3.81 5.28
CA TYR A 245 -10.16 -3.74 6.63
C TYR A 245 -11.20 -3.97 7.73
N ALA A 246 -11.33 -5.22 8.15
CA ALA A 246 -12.27 -5.70 9.17
C ALA A 246 -11.57 -6.15 10.46
N LYS A 247 -10.77 -5.26 11.07
CA LYS A 247 -9.89 -5.59 12.22
C LYS A 247 -10.59 -5.54 13.60
N GLY A 248 -11.92 -5.44 13.64
CA GLY A 248 -12.70 -5.10 14.83
C GLY A 248 -13.46 -6.26 15.48
N GLY A 249 -13.15 -7.52 15.16
CA GLY A 249 -13.88 -8.68 15.70
C GLY A 249 -15.27 -8.82 15.07
N GLN A 250 -15.36 -8.56 13.76
CA GLN A 250 -16.59 -8.69 12.98
C GLN A 250 -17.14 -10.13 13.08
N LYS A 251 -18.42 -10.30 12.77
CA LYS A 251 -19.05 -11.61 12.62
C LYS A 251 -19.69 -11.75 11.25
N ASN A 252 -19.56 -12.93 10.67
CA ASN A 252 -20.33 -13.36 9.51
C ASN A 252 -20.19 -12.45 8.27
N LEU A 253 -18.95 -12.14 7.90
CA LEU A 253 -18.65 -11.45 6.65
C LEU A 253 -18.71 -12.45 5.48
N TYR A 254 -19.25 -12.00 4.35
CA TYR A 254 -19.16 -12.70 3.08
C TYR A 254 -18.48 -11.78 2.06
N ILE A 255 -17.24 -12.09 1.72
CA ILE A 255 -16.40 -11.29 0.81
C ILE A 255 -16.10 -12.16 -0.39
N ALA A 256 -16.79 -11.92 -1.51
CA ALA A 256 -16.70 -12.82 -2.65
C ALA A 256 -16.67 -12.15 -4.02
N ASN A 257 -15.99 -12.76 -4.97
CA ASN A 257 -15.95 -12.33 -6.37
C ASN A 257 -15.44 -10.88 -6.56
N ASN A 258 -14.60 -10.36 -5.66
CA ASN A 258 -14.03 -9.02 -5.82
C ASN A 258 -12.68 -9.07 -6.54
N VAL A 259 -12.39 -8.07 -7.36
CA VAL A 259 -11.03 -7.82 -7.87
C VAL A 259 -10.43 -6.69 -7.04
N ILE A 260 -9.34 -6.97 -6.33
CA ILE A 260 -8.72 -6.06 -5.38
C ILE A 260 -7.27 -5.85 -5.80
N MET A 261 -6.90 -4.62 -6.13
CA MET A 261 -5.56 -4.27 -6.61
C MET A 261 -4.94 -3.13 -5.84
N GLY A 262 -3.82 -3.42 -5.19
CA GLY A 262 -3.00 -2.47 -4.48
C GLY A 262 -2.02 -1.71 -5.38
N ASN A 263 -1.35 -0.72 -4.80
CA ASN A 263 -0.41 0.16 -5.49
C ASN A 263 1.03 -0.39 -5.55
N ASN A 264 1.33 -1.52 -4.89
CA ASN A 264 2.68 -2.08 -4.92
C ASN A 264 3.05 -2.48 -6.35
N VAL A 265 4.36 -2.60 -6.61
CA VAL A 265 4.90 -3.05 -7.90
C VAL A 265 5.41 -4.48 -7.79
N PHE A 266 5.14 -5.29 -8.82
CA PHE A 266 5.62 -6.67 -8.88
C PHE A 266 7.15 -6.73 -8.65
N GLY A 267 7.57 -7.68 -7.82
CA GLY A 267 8.97 -7.87 -7.42
C GLY A 267 9.41 -7.06 -6.19
N ASP A 268 8.61 -6.11 -5.72
CA ASP A 268 8.90 -5.39 -4.47
C ASP A 268 8.53 -6.26 -3.25
N ILE A 269 9.56 -6.68 -2.52
CA ILE A 269 9.50 -7.48 -1.28
C ILE A 269 10.05 -6.74 -0.07
N SER A 270 10.25 -5.42 -0.22
CA SER A 270 10.79 -4.57 0.84
C SER A 270 9.80 -4.44 2.00
N ASN A 271 10.31 -4.22 3.20
CA ASN A 271 9.48 -4.02 4.39
C ASN A 271 8.64 -2.73 4.36
N ALA A 272 8.85 -1.85 3.38
CA ALA A 272 8.05 -0.65 3.18
C ALA A 272 6.61 -0.97 2.77
N THR A 273 6.38 -2.12 2.14
CA THR A 273 5.08 -2.49 1.55
C THR A 273 4.36 -3.59 2.30
N TRP A 274 4.96 -4.19 3.34
CA TRP A 274 4.39 -5.33 4.05
C TRP A 274 3.01 -5.03 4.66
N ASN A 275 2.79 -3.82 5.20
CA ASN A 275 1.50 -3.46 5.81
C ASN A 275 0.45 -2.93 4.81
N ASP A 276 0.74 -2.93 3.51
CA ASP A 276 -0.26 -2.67 2.47
C ASP A 276 -1.04 -3.97 2.23
N GLU A 277 -2.13 -4.18 2.95
CA GLU A 277 -2.86 -5.46 2.99
C GLU A 277 -4.07 -5.47 2.05
N GLY A 278 -4.32 -6.60 1.36
CA GLY A 278 -5.48 -6.76 0.48
C GLY A 278 -6.78 -6.92 1.28
N ILE A 279 -7.03 -8.09 1.86
CA ILE A 279 -8.14 -8.31 2.79
C ILE A 279 -7.54 -8.63 4.15
N VAL A 280 -7.93 -7.89 5.18
CA VAL A 280 -7.46 -8.15 6.55
C VAL A 280 -8.62 -8.09 7.52
N LEU A 281 -8.75 -9.12 8.35
CA LEU A 281 -9.91 -9.28 9.22
C LEU A 281 -9.59 -9.84 10.61
N SER A 282 -10.58 -9.77 11.49
CA SER A 282 -10.63 -10.48 12.76
C SER A 282 -12.06 -10.79 13.17
N GLY A 283 -12.26 -11.90 13.89
CA GLY A 283 -13.55 -12.32 14.39
C GLY A 283 -14.01 -13.69 13.90
N GLU A 284 -15.32 -13.87 13.67
CA GLU A 284 -15.92 -15.21 13.57
C GLU A 284 -16.85 -15.41 12.37
N GLY A 285 -16.85 -16.62 11.78
CA GLY A 285 -17.83 -17.02 10.77
C GLY A 285 -17.62 -16.39 9.38
N HIS A 286 -16.39 -16.03 9.03
CA HIS A 286 -16.10 -15.31 7.78
C HIS A 286 -15.90 -16.26 6.62
N GLU A 287 -16.36 -15.85 5.44
CA GLU A 287 -16.18 -16.60 4.21
C GLU A 287 -15.64 -15.68 3.11
N LEU A 288 -14.43 -15.99 2.65
CA LEU A 288 -13.66 -15.25 1.66
C LEU A 288 -13.50 -16.16 0.43
N ALA A 289 -14.31 -15.90 -0.59
CA ALA A 289 -14.47 -16.82 -1.72
C ALA A 289 -14.19 -16.14 -3.06
N ASN A 290 -13.42 -16.78 -3.95
CA ASN A 290 -13.31 -16.33 -5.35
C ASN A 290 -12.83 -14.88 -5.51
N ASN A 291 -12.01 -14.34 -4.61
CA ASN A 291 -11.46 -12.99 -4.79
C ASN A 291 -10.18 -13.05 -5.63
N THR A 292 -9.95 -12.06 -6.48
CA THR A 292 -8.71 -11.88 -7.23
C THR A 292 -7.91 -10.73 -6.60
N LEU A 293 -6.68 -10.98 -6.17
CA LEU A 293 -5.83 -10.00 -5.50
C LEU A 293 -4.48 -9.84 -6.18
N ALA A 294 -3.96 -8.62 -6.18
CA ALA A 294 -2.63 -8.26 -6.67
C ALA A 294 -2.14 -6.96 -6.01
N GLY A 295 -0.84 -6.76 -5.85
CA GLY A 295 -0.33 -5.44 -5.46
C GLY A 295 -0.30 -5.13 -3.97
N PHE A 296 -0.22 -6.15 -3.13
CA PHE A 296 -0.18 -6.03 -1.66
C PHE A 296 1.10 -6.62 -1.09
N GLY A 297 1.46 -6.24 0.13
CA GLY A 297 2.40 -6.99 0.96
C GLY A 297 1.76 -8.34 1.28
N ASP A 298 0.82 -8.31 2.22
CA ASP A 298 -0.04 -9.45 2.55
C ASP A 298 -1.35 -9.39 1.77
N SER A 299 -1.65 -10.42 0.98
CA SER A 299 -2.84 -10.39 0.11
C SER A 299 -4.12 -10.63 0.90
N ILE A 300 -4.15 -11.69 1.72
CA ILE A 300 -5.24 -11.96 2.65
C ILE A 300 -4.62 -12.22 4.01
N GLY A 301 -5.16 -11.63 5.08
CA GLY A 301 -4.63 -11.84 6.41
C GLY A 301 -5.63 -11.72 7.54
N MET A 302 -5.16 -12.13 8.71
CA MET A 302 -5.91 -12.14 9.96
C MET A 302 -5.12 -11.39 11.03
N THR A 303 -5.79 -10.63 11.90
CA THR A 303 -5.10 -9.77 12.87
C THR A 303 -5.71 -9.76 14.26
N HIS A 304 -4.88 -9.53 15.28
CA HIS A 304 -5.29 -9.34 16.69
C HIS A 304 -4.70 -8.10 17.33
N ARG A 305 -4.19 -7.16 16.51
CA ARG A 305 -3.63 -5.88 17.02
C ARG A 305 -4.61 -5.09 17.90
N SER A 306 -5.89 -5.48 17.95
CA SER A 306 -6.99 -4.90 18.71
C SER A 306 -7.28 -5.55 20.09
N GLY A 307 -6.43 -6.43 20.63
CA GLY A 307 -6.46 -6.84 22.06
C GLY A 307 -7.34 -8.05 22.40
N GLY A 308 -6.90 -9.25 22.01
CA GLY A 308 -7.48 -10.52 22.49
C GLY A 308 -8.76 -10.96 21.79
N LEU A 309 -8.96 -10.50 20.55
CA LEU A 309 -10.02 -11.00 19.68
C LEU A 309 -9.81 -12.51 19.41
N LYS A 310 -10.77 -13.18 18.76
CA LYS A 310 -10.71 -14.60 18.46
C LYS A 310 -11.05 -14.81 17.00
N ASN A 311 -10.16 -15.49 16.27
CA ASN A 311 -10.38 -15.86 14.87
C ASN A 311 -10.87 -17.32 14.81
N ARG A 312 -12.15 -17.51 14.47
CA ARG A 312 -12.84 -18.82 14.53
C ARG A 312 -13.85 -19.02 13.42
N GLY A 313 -13.98 -20.23 12.90
CA GLY A 313 -14.95 -20.54 11.84
C GLY A 313 -14.71 -19.67 10.60
N ILE A 314 -13.46 -19.57 10.16
CA ILE A 314 -13.07 -18.72 9.02
C ILE A 314 -12.72 -19.62 7.85
N ASP A 315 -13.24 -19.29 6.69
CA ASP A 315 -13.15 -20.09 5.47
C ASP A 315 -12.64 -19.23 4.31
N MET A 316 -11.43 -19.51 3.86
CA MET A 316 -10.76 -18.79 2.77
C MET A 316 -10.53 -19.73 1.59
N HIS A 317 -11.30 -19.58 0.52
CA HIS A 317 -11.24 -20.54 -0.58
C HIS A 317 -11.41 -20.00 -1.99
N HIS A 318 -10.85 -20.71 -2.97
CA HIS A 318 -10.98 -20.38 -4.39
C HIS A 318 -10.48 -18.96 -4.73
N ASN A 319 -9.70 -18.34 -3.84
CA ASN A 319 -9.10 -17.04 -4.09
C ASN A 319 -7.90 -17.20 -5.02
N LEU A 320 -7.69 -16.18 -5.84
CA LEU A 320 -6.54 -16.04 -6.71
C LEU A 320 -5.69 -14.87 -6.20
N VAL A 321 -4.46 -15.16 -5.77
CA VAL A 321 -3.44 -14.13 -5.61
C VAL A 321 -2.54 -14.20 -6.82
N VAL A 322 -2.61 -13.17 -7.66
CA VAL A 322 -1.83 -13.09 -8.90
C VAL A 322 -0.36 -12.79 -8.61
N TRP A 323 -0.11 -11.92 -7.61
CA TRP A 323 1.20 -11.64 -7.05
C TRP A 323 1.10 -10.85 -5.73
N GLY A 324 2.10 -10.99 -4.85
CA GLY A 324 2.19 -10.31 -3.55
C GLY A 324 3.63 -10.19 -3.04
N GLY A 325 3.91 -9.14 -2.26
CA GLY A 325 5.24 -8.77 -1.77
C GLY A 325 5.69 -9.45 -0.47
N ASP A 326 4.75 -9.98 0.33
CA ASP A 326 5.02 -10.86 1.47
C ASP A 326 4.12 -12.11 1.40
N ASP A 327 3.06 -12.22 2.22
CA ASP A 327 2.28 -13.46 2.33
C ASP A 327 1.07 -13.52 1.36
N GLY A 328 0.84 -14.68 0.76
CA GLY A 328 -0.38 -14.95 -0.01
C GLY A 328 -1.61 -14.99 0.89
N VAL A 329 -1.58 -15.81 1.94
CA VAL A 329 -2.58 -15.83 3.01
C VAL A 329 -1.87 -15.89 4.37
N GLU A 330 -2.23 -15.01 5.29
CA GLU A 330 -1.89 -15.15 6.70
C GLU A 330 -3.04 -15.83 7.46
N MET A 331 -2.78 -17.04 7.91
CA MET A 331 -3.58 -17.73 8.93
C MET A 331 -3.19 -17.34 10.35
N ASP A 332 -2.50 -16.21 10.47
CA ASP A 332 -1.97 -15.68 11.70
C ASP A 332 -3.08 -15.48 12.74
N PHE A 333 -2.72 -15.78 13.97
CA PHE A 333 -3.57 -15.62 15.14
C PHE A 333 -4.89 -16.40 15.06
N THR A 334 -4.91 -17.53 14.35
CA THR A 334 -6.03 -18.47 14.43
C THR A 334 -6.20 -18.91 15.89
N ASP A 335 -7.42 -18.77 16.44
CA ASP A 335 -7.74 -19.38 17.74
C ASP A 335 -8.03 -20.87 17.53
N ARG A 336 -8.96 -21.20 16.62
CA ARG A 336 -9.32 -22.56 16.21
C ARG A 336 -10.26 -22.54 15.00
N ASN A 337 -10.47 -23.68 14.35
CA ASN A 337 -11.47 -23.90 13.31
C ASN A 337 -11.40 -22.83 12.19
N ALA A 338 -10.20 -22.49 11.74
CA ALA A 338 -10.00 -21.66 10.55
C ALA A 338 -9.35 -22.50 9.45
N GLN A 339 -9.66 -22.19 8.20
CA GLN A 339 -9.13 -22.90 7.05
C GLN A 339 -8.79 -22.00 5.86
N ALA A 340 -7.75 -22.39 5.13
CA ALA A 340 -7.42 -21.86 3.82
C ALA A 340 -7.30 -23.05 2.84
N HIS A 341 -8.17 -23.10 1.83
CA HIS A 341 -8.17 -24.19 0.88
C HIS A 341 -8.55 -23.85 -0.54
N HIS A 342 -8.12 -24.66 -1.51
CA HIS A 342 -8.45 -24.43 -2.91
C HIS A 342 -8.08 -23.01 -3.36
N ASN A 343 -7.03 -22.40 -2.82
CA ASN A 343 -6.54 -21.11 -3.30
C ASN A 343 -5.37 -21.31 -4.26
N LEU A 344 -5.22 -20.38 -5.19
CA LEU A 344 -4.07 -20.30 -6.09
C LEU A 344 -3.28 -19.04 -5.77
N PHE A 345 -2.05 -19.23 -5.32
CA PHE A 345 -1.09 -18.15 -5.10
C PHE A 345 -0.01 -18.26 -6.17
N THR A 346 0.13 -17.20 -6.96
CA THR A 346 1.21 -17.09 -7.94
C THR A 346 2.08 -15.91 -7.59
N ASN A 347 3.39 -16.01 -7.79
CA ASN A 347 4.31 -14.87 -7.67
C ASN A 347 4.27 -14.17 -6.30
N THR A 348 4.26 -14.92 -5.20
CA THR A 348 4.26 -14.38 -3.83
C THR A 348 5.60 -14.60 -3.13
N ALA A 349 5.95 -13.74 -2.18
CA ALA A 349 7.20 -13.92 -1.45
C ALA A 349 7.12 -15.15 -0.51
N ASN A 350 6.01 -15.33 0.20
CA ASN A 350 5.65 -16.58 0.87
C ASN A 350 4.25 -17.04 0.43
N GLY A 351 3.98 -18.33 0.58
CA GLY A 351 2.65 -18.89 0.33
C GLY A 351 1.69 -18.55 1.47
N ILE A 352 1.69 -19.39 2.51
CA ILE A 352 0.81 -19.26 3.67
C ILE A 352 1.62 -18.98 4.94
N SER A 353 1.25 -17.94 5.69
CA SER A 353 1.79 -17.66 7.01
C SER A 353 0.92 -18.20 8.13
N CYS A 354 1.55 -18.60 9.22
CA CYS A 354 0.96 -19.09 10.47
C CYS A 354 1.80 -18.57 11.66
N GLN A 355 1.58 -17.31 12.03
CA GLN A 355 2.33 -16.58 13.06
C GLN A 355 1.37 -15.77 13.98
N MET A 356 0.63 -16.39 14.90
CA MET A 356 0.72 -17.77 15.39
C MET A 356 -0.66 -18.44 15.43
N VAL A 357 -0.75 -19.77 15.35
CA VAL A 357 -1.97 -20.54 15.62
C VAL A 357 -2.01 -20.91 17.10
N TRP A 358 -2.89 -20.31 17.90
CA TRP A 358 -2.84 -20.42 19.36
C TRP A 358 -3.24 -21.79 19.91
N LYS A 359 -4.47 -22.23 19.63
CA LYS A 359 -5.00 -23.50 20.16
C LYS A 359 -5.23 -24.50 19.04
N GLY A 360 -5.53 -24.02 17.84
CA GLY A 360 -5.93 -24.85 16.73
C GLY A 360 -7.27 -25.54 16.98
N PRO A 361 -7.75 -26.34 16.02
CA PRO A 361 -7.04 -26.66 14.79
C PRO A 361 -7.10 -25.54 13.74
N ALA A 362 -6.07 -25.43 12.91
CA ALA A 362 -6.05 -24.65 11.68
C ALA A 362 -5.77 -25.60 10.49
N TYR A 363 -6.51 -25.45 9.40
CA TYR A 363 -6.45 -26.38 8.26
C TYR A 363 -5.99 -25.68 6.97
N VAL A 364 -4.94 -26.19 6.36
CA VAL A 364 -4.37 -25.67 5.12
C VAL A 364 -4.33 -26.81 4.11
N PHE A 365 -5.22 -26.79 3.11
CA PHE A 365 -5.32 -27.92 2.19
C PHE A 365 -5.78 -27.58 0.78
N LYS A 366 -5.43 -28.41 -0.20
CA LYS A 366 -5.79 -28.21 -1.62
C LYS A 366 -5.39 -26.84 -2.18
N ASN A 367 -4.38 -26.18 -1.63
CA ASN A 367 -3.85 -24.93 -2.19
C ASN A 367 -2.73 -25.20 -3.19
N VAL A 368 -2.66 -24.37 -4.23
CA VAL A 368 -1.55 -24.35 -5.20
C VAL A 368 -0.73 -23.09 -4.97
N MET A 369 0.58 -23.27 -4.83
CA MET A 369 1.58 -22.22 -4.60
C MET A 369 2.60 -22.27 -5.72
N TYR A 370 2.47 -21.40 -6.73
CA TYR A 370 3.30 -21.38 -7.92
C TYR A 370 4.21 -20.15 -7.95
N ASN A 371 5.50 -20.36 -8.15
CA ASN A 371 6.52 -19.30 -8.15
C ASN A 371 6.64 -18.54 -6.81
N VAL A 372 6.72 -19.29 -5.70
CA VAL A 372 6.94 -18.73 -4.36
C VAL A 372 8.43 -18.49 -4.09
N TYR A 373 8.80 -17.33 -3.56
CA TYR A 373 10.21 -16.95 -3.35
C TYR A 373 10.87 -17.66 -2.15
N ARG A 374 10.49 -17.28 -0.93
CA ARG A 374 11.17 -17.66 0.32
C ARG A 374 10.75 -19.06 0.73
N GLY A 375 9.46 -19.27 0.97
CA GLY A 375 8.95 -20.58 1.37
C GLY A 375 7.44 -20.69 1.18
N PRO A 376 6.93 -21.90 0.88
CA PRO A 376 5.50 -22.14 0.78
C PRO A 376 4.78 -21.90 2.11
N TYR A 377 5.46 -22.11 3.24
CA TYR A 377 4.90 -21.92 4.56
C TYR A 377 5.84 -21.11 5.46
N LYS A 378 5.30 -20.06 6.09
CA LYS A 378 5.99 -19.23 7.09
C LYS A 378 5.37 -19.54 8.45
N ILE A 379 6.03 -20.38 9.24
CA ILE A 379 5.52 -20.82 10.55
C ILE A 379 6.45 -20.30 11.64
N LYS A 380 6.09 -19.20 12.30
CA LYS A 380 6.94 -18.56 13.34
C LYS A 380 6.23 -18.44 14.69
N PRO A 381 6.94 -18.61 15.82
CA PRO A 381 6.36 -18.44 17.14
C PRO A 381 6.86 -17.13 17.76
N GLU A 382 6.53 -15.98 17.18
CA GLU A 382 6.99 -14.67 17.68
C GLU A 382 6.79 -14.50 19.20
N ARG A 383 5.89 -15.30 19.81
CA ARG A 383 5.92 -15.77 21.22
C ARG A 383 5.49 -17.25 21.24
N ALA A 384 6.05 -18.10 22.10
CA ALA A 384 5.82 -19.56 22.09
C ALA A 384 4.31 -19.94 21.99
N GLY A 385 3.86 -20.56 20.88
CA GLY A 385 2.39 -20.71 20.73
C GLY A 385 1.81 -21.45 19.53
N ASN A 386 2.57 -21.85 18.50
CA ASN A 386 1.99 -22.55 17.35
C ASN A 386 1.59 -23.99 17.68
N SER A 387 0.29 -24.29 17.66
CA SER A 387 -0.21 -25.65 17.89
C SER A 387 -1.51 -26.00 17.18
N GLY A 388 -1.62 -27.26 16.73
CA GLY A 388 -2.80 -27.76 16.02
C GLY A 388 -2.87 -27.28 14.57
N LEU A 389 -1.76 -27.30 13.85
CA LEU A 389 -1.72 -26.91 12.43
C LEU A 389 -1.69 -28.16 11.54
N PHE A 390 -2.67 -28.27 10.65
CA PHE A 390 -2.86 -29.38 9.72
C PHE A 390 -2.67 -28.88 8.29
N ILE A 391 -1.54 -29.24 7.69
CA ILE A 391 -1.18 -28.86 6.32
C ILE A 391 -1.19 -30.13 5.46
N PHE A 392 -2.14 -30.26 4.55
CA PHE A 392 -2.23 -31.49 3.76
C PHE A 392 -2.78 -31.30 2.36
N ASN A 393 -2.43 -32.19 1.43
CA ASN A 393 -2.90 -32.12 0.05
C ASN A 393 -2.66 -30.74 -0.58
N ASN A 394 -1.51 -30.09 -0.39
CA ASN A 394 -1.18 -28.86 -1.10
C ASN A 394 -0.10 -29.14 -2.16
N THR A 395 -0.04 -28.30 -3.19
CA THR A 395 1.02 -28.36 -4.21
C THR A 395 1.85 -27.08 -4.14
N SER A 396 3.15 -27.19 -3.90
CA SER A 396 4.10 -26.08 -3.97
C SER A 396 5.07 -26.30 -5.13
N ILE A 397 5.27 -25.27 -5.94
CA ILE A 397 6.13 -25.28 -7.11
C ILE A 397 6.99 -24.01 -7.10
N LYS A 398 8.30 -24.17 -6.94
CA LYS A 398 9.24 -23.03 -6.86
C LYS A 398 10.65 -23.38 -7.34
N ALA A 399 11.41 -22.35 -7.69
CA ALA A 399 12.86 -22.47 -7.84
C ALA A 399 13.54 -22.68 -6.49
N GLY A 400 14.64 -23.43 -6.43
CA GLY A 400 15.39 -23.70 -5.20
C GLY A 400 14.79 -24.82 -4.34
N ARG A 401 14.92 -24.70 -3.01
CA ARG A 401 14.45 -25.69 -2.03
C ARG A 401 12.95 -25.90 -2.15
N ALA A 402 12.50 -27.15 -2.24
CA ALA A 402 11.09 -27.51 -2.37
C ALA A 402 10.28 -27.14 -1.10
N TYR A 403 10.91 -27.25 0.07
CA TYR A 403 10.36 -26.76 1.33
C TYR A 403 11.43 -26.03 2.16
N LEU A 404 11.07 -24.87 2.69
CA LEU A 404 11.89 -24.06 3.59
C LEU A 404 10.99 -23.43 4.64
N ASN A 405 11.34 -23.61 5.91
CA ASN A 405 10.64 -22.98 7.02
C ASN A 405 11.64 -22.52 8.08
N TYR A 406 11.47 -21.28 8.55
CA TYR A 406 12.30 -20.64 9.57
C TYR A 406 11.55 -20.62 10.91
N SER A 407 11.31 -21.80 11.51
CA SER A 407 10.56 -21.94 12.77
C SER A 407 11.44 -22.12 14.01
N THR A 408 11.03 -21.53 15.14
CA THR A 408 11.34 -21.94 16.53
C THR A 408 10.12 -22.68 17.15
N GLU A 409 10.16 -23.09 18.43
CA GLU A 409 9.11 -23.87 19.16
C GLU A 409 7.69 -23.98 18.54
N VAL A 410 7.39 -25.12 17.91
CA VAL A 410 6.07 -25.50 17.37
C VAL A 410 5.64 -26.83 18.00
N ASP A 411 4.36 -27.03 18.30
CA ASP A 411 3.85 -28.29 18.89
C ASP A 411 2.60 -28.81 18.19
N GLY A 412 2.57 -30.05 17.71
CA GLY A 412 1.38 -30.64 17.07
C GLY A 412 1.17 -30.12 15.65
N LEU A 413 2.13 -30.44 14.79
CA LEU A 413 2.18 -30.04 13.38
C LEU A 413 2.00 -31.27 12.49
N THR A 414 1.06 -31.22 11.55
CA THR A 414 0.77 -32.31 10.62
C THR A 414 1.04 -31.87 9.19
N PHE A 415 1.86 -32.64 8.47
CA PHE A 415 2.13 -32.51 7.03
C PHE A 415 1.83 -33.82 6.32
N LEU A 416 0.67 -33.93 5.67
CA LEU A 416 0.27 -35.15 4.98
C LEU A 416 -0.03 -34.88 3.50
N ASN A 417 0.30 -35.80 2.60
CA ASN A 417 -0.20 -35.74 1.23
C ASN A 417 0.20 -34.48 0.43
N ASN A 418 1.23 -33.73 0.84
CA ASN A 418 1.65 -32.53 0.10
C ASN A 418 2.62 -32.88 -1.03
N LEU A 419 2.50 -32.18 -2.15
CA LEU A 419 3.41 -32.25 -3.29
C LEU A 419 4.38 -31.06 -3.25
N PHE A 420 5.67 -31.35 -3.09
CA PHE A 420 6.74 -30.36 -3.02
C PHE A 420 7.63 -30.44 -4.27
N VAL A 421 7.53 -29.43 -5.12
CA VAL A 421 8.29 -29.31 -6.36
C VAL A 421 9.32 -28.17 -6.25
N GLY A 422 10.59 -28.55 -6.19
CA GLY A 422 11.77 -27.66 -6.18
C GLY A 422 12.77 -27.98 -7.30
N PHE A 423 13.60 -27.01 -7.68
CA PHE A 423 14.62 -27.12 -8.74
C PHE A 423 15.97 -26.49 -8.34
N ASN A 424 17.08 -27.04 -8.83
CA ASN A 424 18.44 -26.47 -8.70
C ASN A 424 18.94 -26.22 -7.25
N SER A 425 18.57 -27.06 -6.27
CA SER A 425 19.10 -26.98 -4.91
C SER A 425 19.76 -28.29 -4.46
N LYS A 426 20.91 -28.18 -3.78
CA LYS A 426 21.60 -29.32 -3.13
C LYS A 426 20.87 -29.84 -1.87
N SER A 427 19.75 -29.20 -1.45
CA SER A 427 18.95 -29.57 -0.26
C SER A 427 17.47 -29.39 -0.54
N LEU A 428 16.63 -30.34 -0.09
CA LEU A 428 15.20 -30.41 -0.41
C LEU A 428 14.30 -29.98 0.75
N VAL A 429 14.69 -30.39 1.95
CA VAL A 429 14.04 -30.03 3.20
C VAL A 429 15.10 -29.45 4.10
N SER A 430 14.99 -28.17 4.42
CA SER A 430 15.79 -27.54 5.46
C SER A 430 14.85 -26.87 6.44
N MET A 431 14.63 -27.51 7.58
CA MET A 431 14.07 -26.87 8.77
C MET A 431 15.24 -26.53 9.69
N GLY A 432 15.89 -25.38 9.49
CA GLY A 432 17.17 -25.12 10.16
C GLY A 432 17.64 -23.67 10.23
N GLN A 433 17.47 -23.09 11.43
CA GLN A 433 18.54 -22.40 12.18
C GLN A 433 18.26 -22.41 13.70
N HIS A 434 17.01 -22.68 14.12
CA HIS A 434 16.60 -22.72 15.54
C HIS A 434 15.63 -23.86 15.93
N GLY A 435 15.55 -24.94 15.15
CA GLY A 435 14.51 -25.97 15.33
C GLY A 435 14.76 -26.96 16.48
N SER A 436 15.41 -26.54 17.57
CA SER A 436 15.43 -27.29 18.84
C SER A 436 14.05 -27.38 19.50
N GLY A 437 13.07 -26.61 19.00
CA GLY A 437 11.75 -26.45 19.62
C GLY A 437 10.57 -27.23 19.03
N ILE A 438 10.68 -27.92 17.89
CA ILE A 438 9.54 -28.66 17.30
C ILE A 438 9.20 -29.86 18.20
N LYS A 439 7.93 -30.02 18.58
CA LYS A 439 7.36 -31.10 19.39
C LYS A 439 6.19 -31.71 18.60
N ASN A 440 6.00 -33.04 18.66
CA ASN A 440 4.89 -33.74 18.01
C ASN A 440 4.69 -33.38 16.52
N LEU A 441 5.69 -33.71 15.68
CA LEU A 441 5.60 -33.62 14.23
C LEU A 441 5.01 -34.92 13.68
N ASN A 442 4.06 -34.79 12.76
CA ASN A 442 3.53 -35.88 11.94
C ASN A 442 3.64 -35.50 10.46
N MET A 443 4.75 -35.85 9.83
CA MET A 443 5.03 -35.61 8.42
C MET A 443 5.16 -36.94 7.69
N ASP A 444 4.25 -37.25 6.78
CA ASP A 444 4.22 -38.52 6.04
C ASP A 444 3.36 -38.42 4.77
N TYR A 445 3.43 -39.40 3.87
CA TYR A 445 2.67 -39.45 2.60
C TYR A 445 2.87 -38.23 1.68
N ASN A 446 3.98 -37.51 1.78
CA ASN A 446 4.29 -36.36 0.91
C ASN A 446 5.09 -36.81 -0.33
N ALA A 447 5.07 -36.02 -1.40
CA ALA A 447 5.86 -36.27 -2.61
C ALA A 447 6.90 -35.18 -2.86
N TRP A 448 8.08 -35.59 -3.34
CA TRP A 448 9.25 -34.73 -3.52
C TRP A 448 9.81 -34.84 -4.94
N SER A 449 10.03 -33.71 -5.62
CA SER A 449 10.44 -33.69 -7.05
C SER A 449 11.90 -34.08 -7.34
N TYR A 450 12.76 -34.18 -6.34
CA TYR A 450 14.20 -34.39 -6.50
C TYR A 450 14.76 -35.17 -5.30
N ASP A 451 15.95 -35.77 -5.43
CA ASP A 451 16.66 -36.50 -4.35
C ASP A 451 17.82 -35.67 -3.78
N GLY A 452 18.02 -35.65 -2.46
CA GLY A 452 19.00 -34.78 -1.84
C GLY A 452 18.91 -34.70 -0.33
N SER A 453 19.46 -33.63 0.27
CA SER A 453 19.52 -33.53 1.73
C SER A 453 18.21 -33.10 2.37
N PHE A 454 17.73 -33.93 3.30
CA PHE A 454 16.58 -33.70 4.17
C PHE A 454 17.09 -33.43 5.59
N SER A 455 16.73 -32.30 6.19
CA SER A 455 17.21 -31.94 7.52
C SER A 455 16.08 -31.36 8.36
N ILE A 456 15.80 -32.03 9.47
CA ILE A 456 14.91 -31.55 10.52
C ILE A 456 15.70 -31.54 11.83
N SER A 457 16.11 -30.36 12.30
CA SER A 457 17.10 -30.18 13.37
C SER A 457 16.91 -30.99 14.66
N ARG A 458 15.68 -31.40 15.02
CA ARG A 458 15.41 -32.26 16.19
C ARG A 458 15.27 -33.75 15.86
N PHE A 459 14.84 -34.09 14.65
CA PHE A 459 14.52 -35.48 14.25
C PHE A 459 15.64 -36.12 13.41
N GLY A 460 16.77 -35.42 13.26
CA GLY A 460 17.89 -35.84 12.42
C GLY A 460 17.73 -35.42 10.97
N GLY A 461 18.68 -35.85 10.14
CA GLY A 461 18.68 -35.56 8.71
C GLY A 461 19.38 -36.65 7.91
N GLY A 462 19.14 -36.62 6.61
CA GLY A 462 19.69 -37.52 5.60
C GLY A 462 20.32 -36.75 4.44
N LYS A 463 21.26 -37.37 3.74
CA LYS A 463 21.82 -36.83 2.48
C LYS A 463 21.03 -37.28 1.25
N THR A 464 20.14 -38.26 1.42
CA THR A 464 19.29 -38.83 0.37
C THR A 464 17.85 -39.02 0.88
N PHE A 465 16.93 -39.28 -0.04
CA PHE A 465 15.56 -39.68 0.26
C PHE A 465 15.51 -41.03 1.00
N GLN A 466 16.43 -41.94 0.70
CA GLN A 466 16.51 -43.20 1.45
C GLN A 466 16.92 -42.97 2.91
N ASP A 467 17.83 -42.04 3.16
CA ASP A 467 18.17 -41.62 4.53
C ASP A 467 16.94 -40.99 5.21
N TRP A 468 16.17 -40.18 4.49
CA TRP A 468 14.92 -39.61 4.98
C TRP A 468 13.94 -40.69 5.42
N LYS A 469 13.76 -41.76 4.66
CA LYS A 469 12.85 -42.85 5.03
C LYS A 469 13.31 -43.73 6.19
N THR A 470 14.61 -43.79 6.46
CA THR A 470 15.21 -44.80 7.37
C THR A 470 15.76 -44.22 8.67
N LYS A 471 16.14 -42.93 8.68
CA LYS A 471 16.83 -42.31 9.82
C LYS A 471 15.94 -41.45 10.71
N ASN A 472 14.66 -41.27 10.37
CA ASN A 472 13.72 -40.53 11.20
C ASN A 472 12.36 -41.24 11.25
N SER A 473 11.53 -40.93 12.24
CA SER A 473 10.18 -41.49 12.38
C SER A 473 9.13 -40.80 11.49
N GLN A 474 9.56 -40.13 10.42
CA GLN A 474 8.74 -39.33 9.51
C GLN A 474 8.95 -39.84 8.07
N GLY A 475 7.99 -39.56 7.18
CA GLY A 475 8.13 -39.81 5.74
C GLY A 475 8.20 -41.27 5.30
N ASN A 476 7.76 -42.22 6.13
CA ASN A 476 7.78 -43.66 5.83
C ASN A 476 7.06 -44.01 4.52
N HIS A 477 6.00 -43.28 4.20
CA HIS A 477 5.16 -43.43 3.02
C HIS A 477 5.35 -42.30 2.01
N ASP A 478 6.34 -41.42 2.21
CA ASP A 478 6.65 -40.40 1.22
C ASP A 478 7.06 -41.03 -0.12
N VAL A 479 6.87 -40.26 -1.20
CA VAL A 479 7.15 -40.63 -2.59
C VAL A 479 8.23 -39.73 -3.18
N LEU A 480 9.20 -40.34 -3.87
CA LEU A 480 10.20 -39.62 -4.66
C LEU A 480 9.80 -39.61 -6.15
N LEU A 481 9.74 -38.42 -6.73
CA LEU A 481 9.39 -38.16 -8.13
C LEU A 481 10.60 -37.81 -9.02
N ALA A 482 11.82 -37.95 -8.50
CA ALA A 482 13.05 -37.63 -9.23
C ALA A 482 13.09 -38.31 -10.61
N GLY A 483 13.38 -37.52 -11.65
CA GLY A 483 13.46 -37.99 -13.04
C GLY A 483 12.12 -38.26 -13.74
N GLN A 484 10.98 -38.04 -13.07
CA GLN A 484 9.65 -38.24 -13.67
C GLN A 484 9.08 -36.94 -14.21
N LYS A 485 8.20 -37.06 -15.21
CA LYS A 485 7.28 -35.98 -15.58
C LYS A 485 6.20 -35.87 -14.50
N ILE A 486 6.15 -34.74 -13.80
CA ILE A 486 5.25 -34.56 -12.65
C ILE A 486 3.86 -34.09 -13.08
N PHE A 487 3.78 -33.14 -14.02
CA PHE A 487 2.51 -32.54 -14.46
C PHE A 487 2.23 -32.85 -15.93
N ASP A 488 0.94 -32.94 -16.27
CA ASP A 488 0.50 -33.30 -17.63
C ASP A 488 0.84 -32.18 -18.64
N LYS A 489 0.46 -30.94 -18.30
CA LYS A 489 0.60 -29.76 -19.18
C LYS A 489 1.58 -28.69 -18.68
N LEU A 490 1.76 -28.55 -17.36
CA LEU A 490 2.65 -27.53 -16.83
C LEU A 490 4.11 -27.86 -17.16
N VAL A 491 4.77 -26.98 -17.91
CA VAL A 491 6.20 -27.04 -18.18
C VAL A 491 6.97 -26.45 -17.00
N LEU A 492 7.99 -27.16 -16.54
CA LEU A 492 8.85 -26.75 -15.43
C LEU A 492 10.20 -26.27 -16.00
N ASP A 493 10.42 -24.96 -16.01
CA ASP A 493 11.54 -24.27 -16.66
C ASP A 493 12.21 -23.27 -15.70
N PHE A 494 12.66 -23.76 -14.53
CA PHE A 494 13.28 -22.95 -13.47
C PHE A 494 14.81 -22.93 -13.60
N ASP A 495 15.35 -22.33 -14.67
CA ASP A 495 16.80 -22.30 -14.91
C ASP A 495 17.54 -21.19 -14.13
N LYS A 496 16.85 -20.20 -13.55
CA LYS A 496 17.43 -19.06 -12.80
C LYS A 496 16.61 -18.70 -11.55
N THR A 497 17.12 -17.79 -10.70
CA THR A 497 16.64 -17.47 -9.33
C THR A 497 15.26 -16.76 -9.29
N ASP A 498 14.20 -17.45 -9.69
CA ASP A 498 13.10 -16.93 -10.52
C ASP A 498 11.97 -16.08 -9.90
N PHE A 499 12.07 -15.57 -8.66
CA PHE A 499 10.97 -14.75 -8.12
C PHE A 499 10.74 -13.44 -8.89
N GLN A 500 11.79 -12.89 -9.53
CA GLN A 500 11.65 -11.70 -10.38
C GLN A 500 11.03 -11.98 -11.74
N THR A 501 10.90 -13.26 -12.13
CA THR A 501 10.28 -13.61 -13.40
C THR A 501 8.81 -13.86 -13.18
N TRP A 502 8.00 -13.11 -13.91
CA TRP A 502 6.56 -13.25 -13.88
C TRP A 502 6.14 -14.65 -14.37
N ARG A 503 5.40 -15.38 -13.53
CA ARG A 503 4.74 -16.62 -13.93
C ARG A 503 3.25 -16.39 -14.08
N TYR A 504 2.71 -16.90 -15.19
CA TYR A 504 1.30 -16.73 -15.51
C TYR A 504 0.45 -17.66 -14.62
N PRO A 505 -0.52 -17.14 -13.84
CA PRO A 505 -1.26 -17.93 -12.85
C PRO A 505 -2.11 -19.06 -13.44
N TYR A 506 -2.73 -18.84 -14.60
CA TYR A 506 -3.74 -19.75 -15.15
C TYR A 506 -3.08 -20.93 -15.88
N GLN A 507 -2.55 -21.86 -15.09
CA GLN A 507 -1.94 -23.11 -15.54
C GLN A 507 -2.82 -24.32 -15.19
N ASP A 508 -2.57 -25.42 -15.89
CA ASP A 508 -3.11 -26.72 -15.54
C ASP A 508 -2.08 -27.48 -14.68
N PHE A 509 -2.41 -27.62 -13.39
CA PHE A 509 -1.57 -28.27 -12.39
C PHE A 509 -1.87 -29.77 -12.20
N SER A 510 -2.60 -30.41 -13.13
CA SER A 510 -2.91 -31.83 -13.03
C SER A 510 -1.64 -32.68 -13.10
N LEU A 511 -1.57 -33.72 -12.26
CA LEU A 511 -0.49 -34.69 -12.27
C LEU A 511 -0.42 -35.39 -13.62
N ASP A 512 0.77 -35.64 -14.15
CA ASP A 512 0.94 -36.50 -15.32
C ASP A 512 0.45 -37.92 -15.01
N LYS A 513 -0.15 -38.61 -15.99
CA LYS A 513 -0.67 -39.98 -15.83
C LYS A 513 0.37 -41.01 -15.34
N SER A 514 1.66 -40.74 -15.54
CA SER A 514 2.76 -41.60 -15.11
C SER A 514 3.32 -41.24 -13.73
N SER A 515 2.83 -40.17 -13.11
CA SER A 515 3.32 -39.69 -11.83
C SER A 515 3.03 -40.69 -10.71
N LYS A 516 4.04 -41.01 -9.91
CA LYS A 516 3.89 -41.84 -8.69
C LYS A 516 3.14 -41.16 -7.55
N ALA A 517 2.76 -39.89 -7.71
CA ALA A 517 1.91 -39.18 -6.75
C ALA A 517 0.42 -39.61 -6.85
N ILE A 518 0.04 -40.28 -7.94
CA ILE A 518 -1.33 -40.79 -8.14
C ILE A 518 -1.59 -41.97 -7.20
N ASP A 519 -2.78 -42.02 -6.59
CA ASP A 519 -3.24 -43.07 -5.65
C ASP A 519 -2.34 -43.26 -4.40
N ALA A 520 -1.44 -42.32 -4.13
CA ALA A 520 -0.38 -42.48 -3.12
C ALA A 520 -0.63 -41.71 -1.82
N ALA A 521 -1.69 -40.90 -1.74
CA ALA A 521 -2.01 -40.14 -0.54
C ALA A 521 -2.74 -41.00 0.49
N LYS A 522 -2.61 -40.60 1.76
CA LYS A 522 -3.41 -41.13 2.85
C LYS A 522 -4.84 -40.61 2.73
N VAL A 523 -5.82 -41.50 2.89
CA VAL A 523 -7.23 -41.10 3.01
C VAL A 523 -7.42 -40.25 4.27
N MET A 524 -7.94 -39.04 4.09
CA MET A 524 -8.33 -38.12 5.15
C MET A 524 -9.87 -38.11 5.24
N PRO A 525 -10.48 -38.79 6.23
CA PRO A 525 -11.93 -38.92 6.34
C PRO A 525 -12.67 -37.58 6.25
N GLY A 526 -13.68 -37.51 5.38
CA GLY A 526 -14.50 -36.32 5.17
C GLY A 526 -13.83 -35.23 4.32
N VAL A 527 -12.55 -35.35 3.98
CA VAL A 527 -11.81 -34.36 3.18
C VAL A 527 -11.38 -34.90 1.83
N THR A 528 -10.74 -36.07 1.81
CA THR A 528 -10.26 -36.74 0.58
C THR A 528 -10.92 -38.11 0.39
N SER A 529 -12.11 -38.33 0.97
CA SER A 529 -12.81 -39.62 0.90
C SER A 529 -13.47 -39.93 -0.44
N ASP A 530 -13.71 -38.93 -1.27
CA ASP A 530 -14.39 -39.06 -2.57
C ASP A 530 -13.37 -39.13 -3.74
N TYR A 531 -12.23 -39.79 -3.51
CA TYR A 531 -11.11 -39.93 -4.45
C TYR A 531 -11.46 -40.76 -5.70
N LYS A 532 -10.64 -40.65 -6.73
CA LYS A 532 -10.70 -41.49 -7.94
C LYS A 532 -9.62 -42.58 -7.84
N GLY A 533 -9.79 -43.69 -8.55
CA GLY A 533 -8.78 -44.76 -8.53
C GLY A 533 -8.76 -45.58 -7.24
N LYS A 534 -7.56 -45.96 -6.80
CA LYS A 534 -7.30 -46.85 -5.65
C LYS A 534 -7.07 -46.09 -4.35
N GLY A 535 -6.74 -44.81 -4.43
CA GLY A 535 -6.52 -43.93 -3.29
C GLY A 535 -6.52 -42.47 -3.74
N PRO A 536 -6.52 -41.51 -2.80
CA PRO A 536 -6.36 -40.11 -3.18
C PRO A 536 -4.98 -39.85 -3.76
N ASP A 537 -4.88 -38.80 -4.55
CA ASP A 537 -3.60 -38.31 -5.09
C ASP A 537 -2.88 -37.41 -4.07
N ILE A 538 -1.55 -37.44 -4.12
CA ILE A 538 -0.70 -36.48 -3.39
C ILE A 538 -0.72 -35.13 -4.12
N GLY A 539 -0.91 -34.05 -3.36
CA GLY A 539 -0.99 -32.69 -3.86
C GLY A 539 -2.41 -32.12 -3.82
N ALA A 540 -2.56 -30.94 -4.43
CA ALA A 540 -3.78 -30.14 -4.36
C ALA A 540 -4.95 -30.63 -5.20
N TRP A 541 -4.68 -31.45 -6.21
CA TRP A 541 -5.67 -31.81 -7.21
C TRP A 541 -5.64 -33.32 -7.47
N GLU A 542 -6.82 -33.92 -7.39
CA GLU A 542 -7.10 -35.28 -7.78
C GLU A 542 -7.22 -35.40 -9.30
N ARG A 543 -6.43 -36.27 -9.93
CA ARG A 543 -6.47 -36.47 -11.38
C ARG A 543 -7.83 -37.02 -11.81
N GLY A 544 -8.40 -36.39 -12.84
CA GLY A 544 -9.73 -36.74 -13.36
C GLY A 544 -10.87 -35.93 -12.73
N GLU A 545 -10.60 -35.10 -11.72
CA GLU A 545 -11.52 -34.03 -11.35
C GLU A 545 -11.46 -32.87 -12.37
N GLU A 546 -12.53 -32.07 -12.42
CA GLU A 546 -12.54 -30.83 -13.19
C GLU A 546 -11.45 -29.87 -12.73
N VAL A 547 -10.92 -29.05 -13.66
CA VAL A 547 -9.89 -28.07 -13.35
C VAL A 547 -10.44 -27.06 -12.34
N PRO A 548 -9.84 -26.92 -11.15
CA PRO A 548 -10.29 -25.94 -10.18
C PRO A 548 -10.19 -24.52 -10.74
N VAL A 549 -11.15 -23.70 -10.34
CA VAL A 549 -11.29 -22.34 -10.84
C VAL A 549 -11.11 -21.34 -9.72
N TYR A 550 -10.34 -20.29 -9.98
CA TYR A 550 -9.90 -19.34 -8.96
C TYR A 550 -10.24 -17.90 -9.34
N GLY A 551 -10.50 -17.07 -8.34
CA GLY A 551 -10.72 -15.64 -8.49
C GLY A 551 -12.11 -15.25 -8.98
N ALA A 552 -12.29 -13.95 -9.25
CA ALA A 552 -13.61 -13.31 -9.38
C ALA A 552 -14.37 -13.61 -10.68
N PHE A 553 -13.70 -14.17 -11.69
CA PHE A 553 -14.28 -14.44 -13.00
C PHE A 553 -13.95 -15.85 -13.49
N PRO A 554 -14.36 -16.90 -12.77
CA PRO A 554 -13.92 -18.28 -13.02
C PRO A 554 -14.29 -18.84 -14.42
N SER A 555 -15.19 -18.24 -15.18
CA SER A 555 -15.45 -18.69 -16.57
C SER A 555 -14.51 -18.10 -17.62
N ASP A 556 -13.91 -16.94 -17.35
CA ASP A 556 -13.07 -16.23 -18.33
C ASP A 556 -11.67 -16.87 -18.43
N THR A 557 -11.23 -17.24 -19.62
CA THR A 557 -9.89 -17.84 -19.84
C THR A 557 -9.10 -17.14 -20.95
N THR A 558 -9.63 -16.05 -21.50
CA THR A 558 -9.11 -15.44 -22.72
C THR A 558 -8.66 -14.02 -22.48
N PRO A 559 -7.50 -13.60 -22.99
CA PRO A 559 -7.11 -12.20 -22.93
C PRO A 559 -8.09 -11.29 -23.69
N PRO A 560 -8.22 -10.01 -23.28
CA PRO A 560 -9.07 -9.06 -23.97
C PRO A 560 -8.58 -8.78 -25.40
N SER A 561 -9.50 -8.32 -26.25
CA SER A 561 -9.17 -7.88 -27.61
C SER A 561 -8.19 -6.71 -27.60
N LEU A 562 -7.47 -6.51 -28.71
CA LEU A 562 -6.59 -5.36 -28.85
C LEU A 562 -7.42 -4.04 -28.90
N PRO A 563 -6.98 -2.96 -28.22
CA PRO A 563 -7.50 -1.62 -28.47
C PRO A 563 -7.25 -1.18 -29.92
N THR A 564 -8.17 -0.46 -30.54
CA THR A 564 -8.07 -0.03 -31.95
C THR A 564 -8.15 1.50 -32.09
N ASN A 565 -7.96 2.01 -33.31
CA ASN A 565 -8.12 3.44 -33.67
C ASN A 565 -7.38 4.41 -32.73
N ILE A 566 -6.15 4.05 -32.39
CA ILE A 566 -5.31 4.83 -31.49
C ILE A 566 -4.86 6.10 -32.21
N LYS A 567 -5.08 7.24 -31.57
CA LYS A 567 -4.65 8.56 -32.06
C LYS A 567 -3.82 9.24 -30.99
N ALA A 568 -2.82 9.99 -31.44
CA ALA A 568 -2.00 10.84 -30.61
C ALA A 568 -1.99 12.25 -31.20
N VAL A 569 -2.12 13.28 -30.35
CA VAL A 569 -2.13 14.68 -30.76
C VAL A 569 -1.17 15.47 -29.88
N ALA A 570 -0.21 16.17 -30.47
CA ALA A 570 0.65 17.10 -29.76
C ALA A 570 -0.13 18.39 -29.47
N VAL A 571 -0.40 18.66 -28.19
CA VAL A 571 -1.23 19.80 -27.76
C VAL A 571 -0.39 21.02 -27.43
N SER A 572 0.83 20.82 -26.92
CA SER A 572 1.77 21.89 -26.58
C SER A 572 3.22 21.39 -26.63
N THR A 573 4.15 22.25 -26.24
CA THR A 573 5.56 21.89 -26.03
C THR A 573 5.74 20.86 -24.91
N THR A 574 4.73 20.62 -24.07
CA THR A 574 4.86 19.74 -22.90
C THR A 574 3.72 18.73 -22.76
N GLN A 575 2.86 18.59 -23.78
CA GLN A 575 1.67 17.73 -23.71
C GLN A 575 1.36 17.01 -25.02
N ILE A 576 1.05 15.70 -24.89
CA ILE A 576 0.46 14.85 -25.93
C ILE A 576 -0.82 14.21 -25.37
N ASP A 577 -1.90 14.27 -26.14
CA ASP A 577 -3.16 13.62 -25.83
C ASP A 577 -3.34 12.34 -26.66
N LEU A 578 -3.74 11.25 -26.01
CA LEU A 578 -4.03 9.95 -26.62
C LEU A 578 -5.53 9.68 -26.57
N THR A 579 -6.08 9.08 -27.63
CA THR A 579 -7.44 8.51 -27.67
C THR A 579 -7.43 7.15 -28.37
N TRP A 580 -8.39 6.28 -28.05
CA TRP A 580 -8.52 4.95 -28.67
C TRP A 580 -9.96 4.43 -28.60
N ASP A 581 -10.27 3.43 -29.41
CA ASP A 581 -11.51 2.67 -29.31
C ASP A 581 -11.37 1.51 -28.32
N PRO A 582 -12.44 1.17 -27.59
CA PRO A 582 -12.36 0.23 -26.49
C PRO A 582 -12.05 -1.19 -26.97
N ALA A 583 -11.20 -1.86 -26.20
CA ALA A 583 -11.08 -3.31 -26.26
C ALA A 583 -12.37 -3.99 -25.76
N LYS A 584 -12.54 -5.26 -26.10
CA LYS A 584 -13.68 -6.09 -25.71
C LYS A 584 -13.19 -7.35 -25.01
N ASP A 585 -13.96 -7.73 -24.01
CA ASP A 585 -13.84 -8.97 -23.27
C ASP A 585 -15.24 -9.30 -22.77
N PRO A 586 -16.01 -10.12 -23.50
CA PRO A 586 -17.41 -10.38 -23.16
C PRO A 586 -17.58 -11.11 -21.83
N GLU A 587 -16.56 -11.83 -21.36
CA GLU A 587 -16.60 -12.69 -20.18
C GLU A 587 -16.42 -11.91 -18.87
N SER A 588 -15.40 -11.04 -18.78
CA SER A 588 -15.08 -10.29 -17.55
C SER A 588 -15.01 -8.78 -17.73
N GLY A 589 -15.00 -8.29 -18.98
CA GLY A 589 -14.95 -6.88 -19.31
C GLY A 589 -13.56 -6.26 -19.08
N ILE A 590 -13.37 -5.05 -19.60
CA ILE A 590 -12.10 -4.33 -19.43
C ILE A 590 -12.10 -3.58 -18.10
N ILE A 591 -11.15 -3.89 -17.23
CA ILE A 591 -10.98 -3.18 -15.97
C ILE A 591 -10.17 -1.89 -16.17
N TYR A 592 -9.06 -1.94 -16.93
CA TYR A 592 -8.23 -0.76 -17.18
C TYR A 592 -7.36 -0.90 -18.42
N TYR A 593 -6.78 0.23 -18.85
CA TYR A 593 -5.74 0.30 -19.87
C TYR A 593 -4.40 0.72 -19.26
N ARG A 594 -3.31 0.05 -19.61
CA ARG A 594 -1.94 0.51 -19.32
C ARG A 594 -1.43 1.34 -20.50
N ILE A 595 -0.94 2.54 -20.19
CA ILE A 595 -0.29 3.42 -21.17
C ILE A 595 1.21 3.27 -20.99
N ILE A 596 1.88 2.86 -22.06
CA ILE A 596 3.33 2.64 -22.08
C ILE A 596 3.94 3.67 -23.02
N ARG A 597 4.85 4.49 -22.50
CA ARG A 597 5.63 5.47 -23.27
C ARG A 597 7.10 5.08 -23.24
N ASP A 598 7.72 5.01 -24.41
CA ASP A 598 9.16 4.73 -24.57
C ASP A 598 9.60 3.47 -23.80
N GLY A 599 8.74 2.44 -23.85
CA GLY A 599 8.95 1.15 -23.19
C GLY A 599 8.57 1.08 -21.70
N LYS A 600 8.16 2.20 -21.07
CA LYS A 600 7.79 2.26 -19.65
C LYS A 600 6.30 2.53 -19.45
N ALA A 601 5.66 1.79 -18.54
CA ALA A 601 4.28 2.11 -18.15
C ALA A 601 4.25 3.44 -17.39
N ILE A 602 3.51 4.43 -17.90
CA ILE A 602 3.40 5.78 -17.32
C ILE A 602 2.05 6.05 -16.67
N ALA A 603 1.01 5.28 -17.01
CA ALA A 603 -0.31 5.43 -16.44
C ALA A 603 -1.18 4.17 -16.54
N THR A 604 -2.15 4.09 -15.62
CA THR A 604 -3.28 3.16 -15.67
C THR A 604 -4.57 3.96 -15.78
N VAL A 605 -5.37 3.73 -16.83
CA VAL A 605 -6.58 4.48 -17.15
C VAL A 605 -7.82 3.60 -16.96
N MET A 606 -8.71 4.02 -16.07
CA MET A 606 -9.95 3.31 -15.72
C MET A 606 -11.11 3.83 -16.58
N GLY A 607 -11.77 2.97 -17.36
CA GLY A 607 -13.01 3.25 -18.11
C GLY A 607 -12.95 4.37 -19.18
N LYS A 608 -12.00 5.30 -19.07
CA LYS A 608 -11.72 6.37 -20.04
C LYS A 608 -10.88 5.82 -21.18
N LYS A 609 -11.22 6.27 -22.38
CA LYS A 609 -10.61 5.87 -23.65
C LYS A 609 -9.67 6.95 -24.17
N SER A 610 -9.10 7.71 -23.23
CA SER A 610 -8.21 8.83 -23.49
C SER A 610 -7.24 9.06 -22.33
N TYR A 611 -6.08 9.64 -22.64
CA TYR A 611 -5.04 9.99 -21.66
C TYR A 611 -4.29 11.24 -22.10
N SER A 612 -4.13 12.20 -21.19
CA SER A 612 -3.30 13.39 -21.42
C SER A 612 -1.94 13.22 -20.75
N ASP A 613 -0.92 12.98 -21.55
CA ASP A 613 0.47 12.91 -21.12
C ASP A 613 1.06 14.33 -21.05
N LYS A 614 1.50 14.75 -19.87
CA LYS A 614 1.91 16.13 -19.58
C LYS A 614 3.32 16.16 -19.00
N LYS A 615 3.91 17.36 -18.94
CA LYS A 615 5.28 17.60 -18.42
C LYS A 615 6.34 16.87 -19.26
N LEU A 616 6.08 16.78 -20.56
CA LEU A 616 7.04 16.30 -21.54
C LEU A 616 8.07 17.39 -21.83
N GLU A 617 9.20 16.98 -22.40
CA GLU A 617 10.14 17.93 -22.98
C GLU A 617 9.59 18.45 -24.31
N GLU A 618 10.05 19.62 -24.74
CA GLU A 618 9.66 20.14 -26.04
C GLU A 618 10.40 19.43 -27.17
N PHE A 619 9.74 19.42 -28.33
CA PHE A 619 10.26 18.82 -29.55
C PHE A 619 10.96 17.46 -29.32
N SER A 620 10.35 16.63 -28.46
CA SER A 620 10.79 15.30 -28.11
C SER A 620 9.85 14.27 -28.72
N GLU A 621 10.42 13.26 -29.37
CA GLU A 621 9.64 12.16 -29.93
C GLU A 621 9.34 11.13 -28.84
N HIS A 622 8.10 10.68 -28.81
CA HIS A 622 7.62 9.65 -27.89
C HIS A 622 6.89 8.57 -28.66
N SER A 623 7.08 7.33 -28.23
CA SER A 623 6.40 6.14 -28.75
C SER A 623 5.43 5.58 -27.72
N TYR A 624 4.15 5.48 -28.06
CA TYR A 624 3.11 5.00 -27.16
C TYR A 624 2.55 3.63 -27.55
N PHE A 625 2.30 2.79 -26.55
CA PHE A 625 1.53 1.56 -26.65
C PHE A 625 0.38 1.58 -25.63
N ILE A 626 -0.71 0.92 -25.98
CA ILE A 626 -1.86 0.73 -25.09
C ILE A 626 -2.09 -0.76 -24.92
N VAL A 627 -2.34 -1.19 -23.69
CA VAL A 627 -2.67 -2.57 -23.33
C VAL A 627 -3.96 -2.56 -22.56
N ALA A 628 -4.96 -3.33 -22.99
CA ALA A 628 -6.18 -3.55 -22.22
C ALA A 628 -5.96 -4.66 -21.21
N VAL A 629 -6.57 -4.54 -20.04
CA VAL A 629 -6.54 -5.56 -18.98
C VAL A 629 -7.97 -5.91 -18.58
N ASN A 630 -8.29 -7.21 -18.54
CA ASN A 630 -9.63 -7.70 -18.20
C ASN A 630 -9.78 -8.04 -16.71
N GLY A 631 -10.96 -8.50 -16.30
CA GLY A 631 -11.29 -8.86 -14.91
C GLY A 631 -10.47 -10.04 -14.35
N ARG A 632 -9.85 -10.85 -15.21
CA ARG A 632 -8.86 -11.88 -14.85
C ARG A 632 -7.41 -11.40 -14.83
N ILE A 633 -7.18 -10.12 -15.03
CA ILE A 633 -5.83 -9.54 -15.08
C ILE A 633 -5.06 -10.05 -16.30
N LEU A 634 -5.77 -10.46 -17.35
CA LEU A 634 -5.19 -10.84 -18.63
C LEU A 634 -4.95 -9.59 -19.45
N GLU A 635 -3.74 -9.48 -20.00
CA GLU A 635 -3.35 -8.38 -20.86
C GLU A 635 -3.65 -8.71 -22.33
N SER A 636 -4.22 -7.77 -23.07
CA SER A 636 -4.24 -7.85 -24.52
C SER A 636 -2.81 -7.87 -25.07
N LYS A 637 -2.63 -8.22 -26.35
CA LYS A 637 -1.39 -7.86 -27.04
C LYS A 637 -1.13 -6.35 -26.91
N LYS A 638 0.15 -5.94 -26.95
CA LYS A 638 0.50 -4.52 -27.10
C LYS A 638 0.07 -4.04 -28.49
N THR A 639 -0.43 -2.82 -28.57
CA THR A 639 -0.80 -2.19 -29.85
C THR A 639 0.44 -1.94 -30.71
N SER A 640 0.27 -1.60 -31.99
CA SER A 640 1.38 -1.02 -32.74
C SER A 640 1.78 0.33 -32.13
N PRO A 641 3.07 0.69 -32.12
CA PRO A 641 3.50 1.96 -31.55
C PRO A 641 2.97 3.13 -32.36
N ILE A 642 2.40 4.13 -31.69
CA ILE A 642 2.17 5.45 -32.28
C ILE A 642 3.28 6.40 -31.85
N LYS A 643 4.01 6.96 -32.81
CA LYS A 643 5.09 7.90 -32.58
C LYS A 643 4.64 9.33 -32.86
N ILE A 644 4.97 10.26 -31.97
CA ILE A 644 4.61 11.67 -32.11
C ILE A 644 5.61 12.55 -31.37
N LYS A 645 5.82 13.78 -31.84
CA LYS A 645 6.65 14.79 -31.17
C LYS A 645 5.78 15.82 -30.47
N THR A 646 6.18 16.26 -29.27
CA THR A 646 5.67 17.50 -28.70
C THR A 646 5.96 18.68 -29.64
N LEU A 647 5.18 19.76 -29.50
CA LEU A 647 5.43 20.96 -30.30
C LEU A 647 6.79 21.58 -29.91
N ALA A 648 7.38 22.36 -30.81
CA ALA A 648 8.52 23.21 -30.50
C ALA A 648 8.03 24.56 -29.97
N ASP A 649 8.77 25.16 -29.04
CA ASP A 649 8.57 26.58 -28.74
C ASP A 649 8.90 27.44 -29.97
N LYS A 650 8.09 28.46 -30.20
CA LYS A 650 8.23 29.43 -31.30
C LYS A 650 8.20 30.87 -30.80
N ILE A 651 8.06 31.07 -29.49
CA ILE A 651 8.03 32.40 -28.88
C ILE A 651 9.48 32.85 -28.73
N SER A 652 9.76 34.07 -29.15
CA SER A 652 11.10 34.65 -29.01
C SER A 652 11.17 35.48 -27.75
N PRO A 653 12.34 35.53 -27.07
CA PRO A 653 12.50 36.36 -25.89
C PRO A 653 12.39 37.83 -26.26
N GLU A 654 11.74 38.61 -25.40
CA GLU A 654 11.55 40.05 -25.51
C GLU A 654 12.00 40.77 -24.24
N ILE A 655 12.33 42.06 -24.35
CA ILE A 655 12.64 42.89 -23.18
C ILE A 655 11.32 43.31 -22.53
N ASP A 656 10.98 42.65 -21.42
CA ASP A 656 9.83 43.02 -20.60
C ASP A 656 10.05 44.41 -19.98
N SER A 657 11.15 44.58 -19.24
CA SER A 657 11.45 45.82 -18.52
C SER A 657 12.94 46.00 -18.23
N VAL A 658 13.33 47.24 -17.89
CA VAL A 658 14.70 47.58 -17.49
C VAL A 658 14.63 48.48 -16.26
N THR A 659 15.45 48.18 -15.25
CA THR A 659 15.44 48.90 -13.98
C THR A 659 16.86 49.27 -13.58
N ALA A 660 17.09 50.54 -13.27
CA ALA A 660 18.34 50.98 -12.66
C ALA A 660 18.37 50.60 -11.17
N MET A 661 19.50 50.05 -10.71
CA MET A 661 19.59 49.43 -9.37
C MET A 661 20.14 50.35 -8.28
N GLY A 662 20.32 51.63 -8.61
CA GLY A 662 20.68 52.70 -7.68
C GLY A 662 22.12 53.20 -7.75
N PRO A 663 23.18 52.38 -7.93
CA PRO A 663 24.44 52.88 -8.45
C PRO A 663 24.26 53.32 -9.89
N ASN A 664 24.94 54.40 -10.28
CA ASN A 664 25.05 54.84 -11.67
C ASN A 664 25.82 53.87 -12.58
N THR A 665 25.99 52.61 -12.20
CA THR A 665 26.76 51.62 -12.95
C THR A 665 26.06 50.28 -13.04
N GLU A 666 24.80 50.15 -12.59
CA GLU A 666 24.10 48.86 -12.54
C GLU A 666 22.64 48.99 -13.02
N ILE A 667 22.27 48.17 -14.00
CA ILE A 667 20.89 48.02 -14.49
C ILE A 667 20.53 46.54 -14.58
N ILE A 668 19.25 46.20 -14.38
CA ILE A 668 18.70 44.87 -14.63
C ILE A 668 17.82 44.93 -15.87
N VAL A 669 18.13 44.07 -16.84
CA VAL A 669 17.26 43.78 -17.99
C VAL A 669 16.42 42.55 -17.66
N ILE A 670 15.10 42.68 -17.77
CA ILE A 670 14.14 41.61 -17.50
C ILE A 670 13.55 41.15 -18.84
N PHE A 671 13.59 39.84 -19.07
CA PHE A 671 12.99 39.17 -20.24
C PHE A 671 11.62 38.58 -19.88
N ASN A 672 10.74 38.48 -20.89
CA ASN A 672 9.43 37.83 -20.76
C ASN A 672 9.52 36.29 -20.55
N GLU A 673 10.67 35.68 -20.85
CA GLU A 673 10.91 34.25 -20.73
C GLU A 673 12.38 33.93 -20.36
N PRO A 674 12.69 32.68 -19.96
CA PRO A 674 14.06 32.24 -19.68
C PRO A 674 14.98 32.34 -20.89
N VAL A 675 16.12 33.00 -20.73
CA VAL A 675 17.16 33.12 -21.77
C VAL A 675 18.36 32.22 -21.49
N ALA A 676 19.01 31.75 -22.56
CA ALA A 676 20.19 30.92 -22.44
C ALA A 676 21.38 31.72 -21.88
N LYS A 677 22.06 31.13 -20.90
CA LYS A 677 23.24 31.74 -20.24
C LYS A 677 24.31 32.19 -21.24
N ALA A 678 24.59 31.38 -22.26
CA ALA A 678 25.61 31.68 -23.26
C ALA A 678 25.32 32.99 -24.03
N SER A 679 24.05 33.29 -24.32
CA SER A 679 23.68 34.55 -24.99
C SER A 679 23.52 35.70 -24.00
N ALA A 680 22.93 35.43 -22.84
CA ALA A 680 22.64 36.42 -21.81
C ALA A 680 23.88 37.01 -21.12
N GLU A 681 24.97 36.25 -21.00
CA GLU A 681 26.22 36.74 -20.38
C GLU A 681 27.22 37.30 -21.40
N ALA A 682 26.92 37.19 -22.70
CA ALA A 682 27.74 37.77 -23.74
C ALA A 682 27.52 39.30 -23.79
N LYS A 683 28.42 40.08 -23.17
CA LYS A 683 28.31 41.55 -23.09
C LYS A 683 28.07 42.24 -24.44
N GLY A 684 28.58 41.68 -25.55
CA GLY A 684 28.42 42.22 -26.90
C GLY A 684 26.97 42.17 -27.43
N ASN A 685 26.08 41.47 -26.74
CA ASN A 685 24.66 41.41 -27.04
C ASN A 685 23.86 42.59 -26.47
N TYR A 686 24.52 43.45 -25.69
CA TYR A 686 23.93 44.63 -25.06
C TYR A 686 24.66 45.89 -25.50
N LYS A 687 23.91 46.95 -25.82
CA LYS A 687 24.44 48.28 -26.09
C LYS A 687 23.58 49.32 -25.39
N LEU A 688 24.23 50.27 -24.73
CA LEU A 688 23.57 51.51 -24.28
C LEU A 688 23.95 52.65 -25.22
N ASP A 689 23.04 53.59 -25.40
CA ASP A 689 23.29 54.81 -26.13
C ASP A 689 23.97 55.88 -25.24
N LYS A 690 24.14 57.10 -25.78
CA LYS A 690 24.69 58.26 -25.06
C LYS A 690 26.09 58.05 -24.46
N GLY A 691 26.90 57.20 -25.11
CA GLY A 691 28.30 56.96 -24.73
C GLY A 691 28.49 56.05 -23.52
N VAL A 692 27.43 55.41 -23.01
CA VAL A 692 27.53 54.46 -21.90
C VAL A 692 27.97 53.09 -22.41
N SER A 693 29.02 52.54 -21.78
CA SER A 693 29.59 51.23 -22.13
C SER A 693 29.09 50.13 -21.19
N ILE A 694 28.94 48.90 -21.70
CA ILE A 694 28.63 47.70 -20.90
C ILE A 694 29.95 47.08 -20.43
N VAL A 695 30.12 46.99 -19.11
CA VAL A 695 31.29 46.41 -18.44
C VAL A 695 31.16 44.89 -18.34
N SER A 696 30.01 44.40 -17.86
CA SER A 696 29.73 42.97 -17.77
C SER A 696 28.22 42.68 -17.83
N ALA A 697 27.86 41.46 -18.19
CA ALA A 697 26.50 40.93 -18.14
C ALA A 697 26.49 39.64 -17.32
N SER A 698 25.55 39.49 -16.39
CA SER A 698 25.42 38.30 -15.54
C SER A 698 23.97 37.84 -15.49
N LEU A 699 23.72 36.61 -15.93
CA LEU A 699 22.40 36.01 -15.87
C LEU A 699 22.10 35.61 -14.42
N GLN A 700 20.97 36.09 -13.90
CA GLN A 700 20.50 35.72 -12.59
C GLN A 700 19.94 34.30 -12.61
N SER A 701 19.89 33.63 -11.46
CA SER A 701 19.51 32.21 -11.39
C SER A 701 18.05 31.92 -11.80
N ASN A 702 17.20 32.96 -11.89
CA ASN A 702 15.86 32.87 -12.46
C ASN A 702 15.83 32.69 -13.99
N LYS A 703 16.98 32.86 -14.67
CA LYS A 703 17.15 32.87 -16.13
C LYS A 703 16.38 33.93 -16.90
N MET A 704 15.64 34.81 -16.22
CA MET A 704 14.83 35.87 -16.83
C MET A 704 15.42 37.26 -16.63
N GLN A 705 16.36 37.42 -15.70
CA GLN A 705 16.97 38.72 -15.38
C GLN A 705 18.47 38.69 -15.67
N VAL A 706 18.97 39.74 -16.31
CA VAL A 706 20.40 39.95 -16.53
C VAL A 706 20.82 41.24 -15.86
N LEU A 707 21.75 41.13 -14.91
CA LEU A 707 22.41 42.28 -14.29
C LEU A 707 23.53 42.75 -15.22
N LEU A 708 23.39 43.96 -15.74
CA LEU A 708 24.43 44.64 -16.52
C LEU A 708 25.17 45.61 -15.62
N LYS A 709 26.51 45.51 -15.62
CA LYS A 709 27.37 46.58 -15.12
C LYS A 709 27.73 47.51 -16.27
N THR A 710 27.71 48.81 -16.03
CA THR A 710 27.89 49.84 -17.04
C THR A 710 28.96 50.84 -16.60
N SER A 711 29.46 51.66 -17.53
CA SER A 711 30.08 52.93 -17.13
C SER A 711 29.02 53.88 -16.53
N THR A 712 29.48 54.97 -15.93
CA THR A 712 28.64 55.94 -15.22
C THR A 712 27.45 56.44 -16.04
N LEU A 713 26.25 56.19 -15.53
CA LEU A 713 24.97 56.74 -15.96
C LEU A 713 24.80 58.14 -15.33
N LYS A 714 24.37 59.10 -16.15
CA LYS A 714 23.94 60.43 -15.69
C LYS A 714 22.44 60.44 -15.44
N GLU A 715 22.04 61.15 -14.40
CA GLU A 715 20.65 61.31 -13.99
C GLU A 715 19.84 62.15 -14.98
N GLY A 716 18.53 61.89 -15.07
CA GLY A 716 17.60 62.66 -15.90
C GLY A 716 17.74 62.44 -17.41
N ILE A 717 18.51 61.44 -17.82
CA ILE A 717 18.71 61.07 -19.23
C ILE A 717 17.91 59.81 -19.55
N ASP A 718 17.13 59.86 -20.62
CA ASP A 718 16.54 58.68 -21.26
C ASP A 718 17.62 57.87 -21.98
N TYR A 719 17.93 56.68 -21.45
CA TYR A 719 18.81 55.72 -22.08
C TYR A 719 18.00 54.63 -22.78
N ASN A 720 18.49 54.18 -23.93
CA ASN A 720 17.97 53.00 -24.62
C ASN A 720 18.96 51.86 -24.47
N VAL A 721 18.57 50.79 -23.78
CA VAL A 721 19.27 49.51 -23.95
C VAL A 721 18.82 48.89 -25.25
N THR A 722 19.77 48.53 -26.10
CA THR A 722 19.56 47.74 -27.30
C THR A 722 20.09 46.34 -27.02
N VAL A 723 19.24 45.32 -27.20
CA VAL A 723 19.55 43.91 -27.00
C VAL A 723 19.47 43.19 -28.34
N SER A 724 20.43 42.32 -28.63
CA SER A 724 20.49 41.53 -29.87
C SER A 724 21.12 40.18 -29.62
N LYS A 725 20.80 39.16 -30.44
CA LYS A 725 21.38 37.81 -30.38
C LYS A 725 21.16 37.05 -29.05
N ILE A 726 20.30 37.57 -28.17
CA ILE A 726 19.77 36.79 -27.05
C ILE A 726 18.87 35.71 -27.61
N PHE A 727 18.99 34.50 -27.10
CA PHE A 727 18.09 33.40 -27.43
C PHE A 727 17.60 32.74 -26.15
N ASP A 728 16.39 32.18 -26.24
CA ASP A 728 15.70 31.48 -25.15
C ASP A 728 16.43 30.18 -24.75
N THR A 729 15.82 29.39 -23.88
CA THR A 729 16.32 28.06 -23.53
C THR A 729 15.71 26.93 -24.36
N ALA A 730 15.04 27.25 -25.48
CA ALA A 730 14.33 26.26 -26.26
C ALA A 730 15.30 25.31 -27.00
N LYS A 731 14.87 24.07 -27.23
CA LYS A 731 15.65 23.03 -27.93
C LYS A 731 15.97 23.46 -29.37
N ILE A 732 15.05 24.19 -30.00
CA ILE A 732 15.30 24.99 -31.20
C ILE A 732 15.29 26.44 -30.73
N PRO A 733 16.46 27.08 -30.52
CA PRO A 733 16.50 28.39 -29.90
C PRO A 733 15.76 29.45 -30.70
N ASN A 734 14.87 30.21 -30.05
CA ASN A 734 14.27 31.40 -30.62
C ASN A 734 15.07 32.63 -30.21
N TYR A 735 15.39 33.49 -31.18
CA TYR A 735 16.21 34.66 -30.96
C TYR A 735 15.35 35.90 -30.72
N ILE A 736 15.74 36.74 -29.77
CA ILE A 736 15.19 38.10 -29.63
C ILE A 736 15.27 38.81 -30.97
N LYS A 737 14.22 39.54 -31.31
CA LYS A 737 14.21 40.41 -32.48
C LYS A 737 15.46 41.30 -32.48
N SER A 738 16.14 41.37 -33.63
CA SER A 738 17.37 42.14 -33.76
C SER A 738 17.14 43.60 -33.40
N SER A 739 18.06 44.18 -32.63
CA SER A 739 17.98 45.57 -32.14
C SER A 739 16.72 45.89 -31.31
N SER A 740 16.19 44.93 -30.53
CA SER A 740 15.14 45.19 -29.55
C SER A 740 15.60 46.26 -28.56
N LYS A 741 14.74 47.25 -28.29
CA LYS A 741 15.06 48.40 -27.44
C LYS A 741 14.10 48.51 -26.27
N LYS A 742 14.61 48.96 -25.12
CA LYS A 742 13.81 49.42 -24.00
C LYS A 742 14.42 50.69 -23.42
N THR A 743 13.60 51.70 -23.23
CA THR A 743 14.00 52.97 -22.62
C THR A 743 13.87 52.89 -21.11
N PHE A 744 14.85 53.45 -20.39
CA PHE A 744 14.82 53.64 -18.94
C PHE A 744 15.58 54.92 -18.58
N GLN A 745 15.31 55.45 -17.39
CA GLN A 745 16.08 56.57 -16.84
C GLN A 745 16.87 56.09 -15.62
N TYR A 746 18.08 56.63 -15.46
CA TYR A 746 18.79 56.55 -14.20
C TYR A 746 18.38 57.72 -13.31
N LYS A 747 18.10 57.43 -12.04
CA LYS A 747 17.92 58.42 -10.98
C LYS A 747 19.01 58.20 -9.94
N ALA A 748 19.68 59.26 -9.50
CA ALA A 748 20.71 59.14 -8.49
C ALA A 748 20.05 58.88 -7.13
N LEU A 749 20.46 57.78 -6.51
CA LEU A 749 19.95 57.41 -5.19
C LEU A 749 21.06 57.49 -4.15
N ASP A 750 20.76 58.17 -3.06
CA ASP A 750 21.63 58.30 -1.91
C ASP A 750 21.75 56.95 -1.20
N THR A 751 22.94 56.35 -1.22
CA THR A 751 23.14 55.00 -0.67
C THR A 751 23.34 55.06 0.84
N LEU A 752 22.30 54.67 1.61
CA LEU A 752 22.40 54.54 3.06
C LEU A 752 23.32 53.37 3.45
N ILE A 753 23.22 52.24 2.76
CA ILE A 753 24.16 51.11 2.88
C ILE A 753 24.10 50.21 1.64
N ASP A 754 25.28 49.88 1.10
CA ASP A 754 25.45 48.70 0.24
C ASP A 754 26.00 47.55 1.08
N PHE A 755 25.18 46.52 1.25
CA PHE A 755 25.51 45.40 2.10
C PHE A 755 26.55 44.45 1.48
N SER A 756 26.74 44.49 0.16
CA SER A 756 27.75 43.68 -0.54
C SER A 756 29.16 44.20 -0.33
N THR A 757 29.33 45.52 -0.31
CA THR A 757 30.63 46.17 -0.10
C THR A 757 30.82 46.70 1.32
N LYS A 758 29.77 46.65 2.16
CA LYS A 758 29.72 47.29 3.49
C LYS A 758 30.03 48.80 3.44
N LYS A 759 29.67 49.48 2.34
CA LYS A 759 29.95 50.91 2.14
C LYS A 759 28.72 51.75 2.46
N PHE A 760 28.93 52.86 3.17
CA PHE A 760 27.95 53.90 3.45
C PHE A 760 28.27 55.11 2.57
N ALA A 761 27.27 55.77 1.98
CA ALA A 761 27.48 56.94 1.11
C ALA A 761 26.80 58.23 1.63
N VAL A 762 25.87 58.13 2.58
CA VAL A 762 25.20 59.30 3.18
C VAL A 762 25.90 59.74 4.46
N LYS A 763 26.23 61.04 4.56
CA LYS A 763 26.90 61.65 5.72
C LYS A 763 26.06 61.43 7.00
N GLY A 764 26.65 60.81 8.01
CA GLY A 764 26.01 60.51 9.31
C GLY A 764 25.82 59.01 9.58
N PHE A 765 25.26 58.26 8.62
CA PHE A 765 25.06 56.81 8.77
C PHE A 765 26.39 56.07 8.56
N ASN A 766 26.94 55.48 9.61
CA ASN A 766 28.27 54.85 9.59
C ASN A 766 28.33 53.49 10.26
N LYS A 767 27.20 52.99 10.77
CA LYS A 767 27.13 51.71 11.49
C LYS A 767 25.88 50.94 11.08
N PHE A 768 26.04 49.67 10.72
CA PHE A 768 24.90 48.80 10.45
C PHE A 768 24.40 48.16 11.74
N ILE A 769 23.11 47.80 11.75
CA ILE A 769 22.46 47.02 12.81
C ILE A 769 21.89 45.74 12.22
N LYS A 770 21.81 44.68 13.03
CA LYS A 770 21.19 43.42 12.64
C LYS A 770 20.70 42.61 13.83
N ASP A 771 19.71 41.76 13.60
CA ASP A 771 19.29 40.74 14.58
C ASP A 771 20.33 39.61 14.69
N ARG A 772 20.26 38.83 15.78
CA ARG A 772 21.03 37.58 15.95
C ARG A 772 20.69 36.53 14.89
N TYR A 773 19.51 36.64 14.30
CA TYR A 773 18.98 35.78 13.23
C TYR A 773 19.25 36.35 11.83
N THR A 774 20.14 37.32 11.67
CA THR A 774 20.54 37.86 10.36
C THR A 774 22.05 37.69 10.17
N SER A 775 22.48 37.21 9.01
CA SER A 775 23.89 36.87 8.71
C SER A 775 24.28 37.27 7.28
N PHE A 776 25.55 37.61 7.09
CA PHE A 776 26.14 37.74 5.75
C PHE A 776 26.18 36.38 5.06
N VAL A 777 25.82 36.33 3.78
CA VAL A 777 25.87 35.10 2.99
C VAL A 777 26.49 35.40 1.63
N LYS A 778 27.39 34.53 1.19
CA LYS A 778 27.99 34.57 -0.14
C LYS A 778 27.06 33.87 -1.14
N ALA A 779 25.89 34.47 -1.38
CA ALA A 779 24.89 34.03 -2.36
C ALA A 779 24.29 35.26 -3.05
N GLY A 780 23.97 35.15 -4.35
CA GLY A 780 23.60 36.31 -5.17
C GLY A 780 24.68 37.40 -5.18
N PRO A 781 24.34 38.68 -5.41
CA PRO A 781 25.30 39.80 -5.44
C PRO A 781 25.86 40.21 -4.06
N GLY A 782 26.10 39.26 -3.15
CA GLY A 782 26.79 39.48 -1.86
C GLY A 782 25.95 40.16 -0.76
N GLY A 783 24.62 40.19 -0.87
CA GLY A 783 23.72 40.82 0.11
C GLY A 783 23.65 40.11 1.48
N TYR A 784 22.91 40.68 2.44
CA TYR A 784 22.69 40.08 3.77
C TYR A 784 21.47 39.19 3.79
N ALA A 785 21.59 38.00 4.37
CA ALA A 785 20.51 37.03 4.44
C ALA A 785 19.79 37.01 5.79
N ILE A 786 18.53 36.63 5.73
CA ILE A 786 17.74 36.27 6.92
C ILE A 786 18.09 34.84 7.37
N GLY A 787 18.73 34.69 8.52
CA GLY A 787 19.08 33.41 9.15
C GLY A 787 18.03 32.91 10.13
N LYS A 788 17.01 32.20 9.65
CA LYS A 788 15.91 31.65 10.47
C LYS A 788 16.28 30.36 11.24
N SER A 789 15.88 30.26 12.50
CA SER A 789 15.79 28.98 13.25
C SER A 789 14.34 28.59 13.64
N GLY A 790 13.32 29.36 13.24
CA GLY A 790 11.90 29.09 13.55
C GLY A 790 10.93 30.01 12.80
N SER A 791 9.64 29.66 12.73
CA SER A 791 8.61 30.19 11.80
C SER A 791 8.23 31.69 11.88
N ASN A 792 8.82 32.49 12.77
CA ASN A 792 8.30 33.82 13.14
C ASN A 792 8.79 34.99 12.22
N PRO A 793 7.89 35.76 11.58
CA PRO A 793 8.24 36.86 10.66
C PRO A 793 8.87 38.09 11.34
N VAL A 794 8.80 38.19 12.68
CA VAL A 794 9.31 39.33 13.46
C VAL A 794 10.81 39.21 13.77
N TYR A 795 11.38 38.00 13.69
CA TYR A 795 12.73 37.67 14.19
C TYR A 795 13.76 37.80 13.07
N ASN A 796 13.77 38.94 12.39
CA ASN A 796 14.76 39.33 11.41
C ASN A 796 14.77 40.85 11.30
N PHE A 797 15.93 41.49 11.44
CA PHE A 797 16.04 42.88 11.03
C PHE A 797 17.48 43.18 10.63
N GLN A 798 17.63 44.20 9.79
CA GLN A 798 18.89 44.77 9.36
C GLN A 798 18.69 46.22 8.94
N GLY A 799 19.70 47.05 9.11
CA GLY A 799 19.58 48.45 8.77
C GLY A 799 20.82 49.24 9.10
N VAL A 800 20.65 50.55 9.23
CA VAL A 800 21.72 51.50 9.53
C VAL A 800 21.34 52.40 10.69
N VAL A 801 22.36 52.83 11.41
CA VAL A 801 22.26 53.86 12.44
C VAL A 801 23.31 54.94 12.20
N SER A 802 22.94 56.15 12.57
CA SER A 802 23.76 57.35 12.46
C SER A 802 24.14 57.86 13.85
N ALA A 803 25.34 58.43 13.97
CA ALA A 803 25.73 59.16 15.18
C ALA A 803 24.98 60.50 15.30
N THR A 804 24.65 61.12 14.16
CA THR A 804 23.90 62.39 14.09
C THR A 804 22.57 62.16 13.36
N PRO A 805 21.40 62.46 13.95
CA PRO A 805 20.12 62.27 13.27
C PRO A 805 20.06 62.99 11.91
N ARG A 806 19.55 62.31 10.88
CA ARG A 806 19.26 62.89 9.55
C ARG A 806 17.81 63.35 9.52
N SER A 807 17.55 64.56 9.04
CA SER A 807 16.20 65.03 8.75
C SER A 807 15.68 64.39 7.46
N PHE A 808 14.58 63.65 7.57
CA PHE A 808 13.81 63.13 6.44
C PHE A 808 12.63 64.05 6.17
N THR A 809 12.47 64.51 4.93
CA THR A 809 11.40 65.44 4.53
C THR A 809 10.27 64.72 3.81
N ALA A 810 9.06 65.26 3.88
CA ALA A 810 7.92 64.70 3.15
C ALA A 810 8.20 64.71 1.64
N GLY A 811 7.94 63.59 0.98
CA GLY A 811 8.22 63.35 -0.43
C GLY A 811 9.39 62.38 -0.67
N GLU A 812 10.39 62.36 0.23
CA GLU A 812 11.51 61.42 0.09
C GLU A 812 11.05 59.95 0.14
N LYS A 813 11.80 59.03 -0.47
CA LYS A 813 11.51 57.59 -0.41
C LYS A 813 12.71 56.79 0.03
N ILE A 814 12.49 55.81 0.90
CA ILE A 814 13.50 54.80 1.25
C ILE A 814 13.25 53.54 0.41
N LEU A 815 14.25 53.17 -0.37
CA LEU A 815 14.22 52.05 -1.31
C LEU A 815 15.08 50.90 -0.76
N VAL A 816 14.56 49.67 -0.83
CA VAL A 816 15.28 48.47 -0.39
C VAL A 816 15.32 47.46 -1.52
N THR A 817 16.53 47.10 -1.94
CA THR A 817 16.76 46.09 -2.97
C THR A 817 16.87 44.71 -2.33
N TRP A 818 16.09 43.75 -2.84
CA TRP A 818 16.02 42.38 -2.35
C TRP A 818 16.46 41.38 -3.43
N TYR A 819 16.97 40.22 -3.00
CA TYR A 819 17.26 39.06 -3.86
C TYR A 819 16.69 37.79 -3.23
N ASN A 820 16.02 36.96 -4.04
CA ASN A 820 15.47 35.68 -3.61
C ASN A 820 16.41 34.52 -4.00
N ASP A 821 17.05 33.90 -3.03
CA ASP A 821 17.92 32.72 -3.20
C ASP A 821 17.17 31.39 -2.94
N ASP A 822 15.85 31.42 -2.78
CA ASP A 822 15.02 30.22 -2.64
C ASP A 822 14.66 29.60 -4.00
N ASN A 823 14.23 28.35 -3.99
CA ASN A 823 13.69 27.67 -5.18
C ASN A 823 12.18 27.91 -5.39
N LYS A 824 11.59 28.83 -4.62
CA LYS A 824 10.17 29.22 -4.69
C LYS A 824 10.03 30.73 -4.78
N SER A 825 8.97 31.18 -5.45
CA SER A 825 8.58 32.59 -5.41
C SER A 825 8.18 33.01 -3.99
N VAL A 826 8.55 34.23 -3.60
CA VAL A 826 8.21 34.80 -2.30
C VAL A 826 7.48 36.12 -2.51
N THR A 827 6.26 36.21 -2.00
CA THR A 827 5.50 37.47 -1.90
C THR A 827 5.53 37.96 -0.46
N PHE A 828 5.94 39.21 -0.25
CA PHE A 828 6.08 39.78 1.09
C PHE A 828 5.90 41.30 1.09
N THR A 829 5.61 41.84 2.28
CA THR A 829 5.45 43.28 2.52
C THR A 829 6.41 43.65 3.64
N PRO A 830 7.61 44.18 3.31
CA PRO A 830 8.59 44.55 4.31
C PRO A 830 8.06 45.57 5.30
N LYS A 831 8.73 45.65 6.45
CA LYS A 831 8.51 46.69 7.44
C LYS A 831 9.77 47.52 7.60
N ILE A 832 9.56 48.81 7.87
CA ILE A 832 10.61 49.78 8.15
C ILE A 832 10.32 50.51 9.45
N SER A 833 11.37 50.82 10.20
CA SER A 833 11.31 51.63 11.41
C SER A 833 12.39 52.70 11.35
N LEU A 834 12.00 53.95 11.63
CA LEU A 834 12.91 55.09 11.72
C LEU A 834 13.31 55.42 13.18
N THR A 835 12.68 54.78 14.16
CA THR A 835 12.87 55.10 15.59
C THR A 835 13.36 53.91 16.42
N SER A 836 13.09 52.68 16.00
CA SER A 836 13.47 51.46 16.71
C SER A 836 14.66 50.74 16.07
N LYS A 837 15.64 50.39 16.90
CA LYS A 837 16.77 49.48 16.58
C LYS A 837 16.46 48.00 16.93
N ALA A 838 15.25 47.71 17.41
CA ALA A 838 14.84 46.38 17.88
C ALA A 838 14.07 45.60 16.80
N ARG A 839 13.35 44.53 17.18
CA ARG A 839 12.51 43.72 16.26
C ARG A 839 11.17 44.40 15.94
N ALA A 840 10.48 43.91 14.90
CA ALA A 840 9.20 44.45 14.41
C ALA A 840 8.00 44.41 15.39
N ASN A 841 8.13 43.73 16.53
CA ASN A 841 7.17 43.76 17.63
C ASN A 841 7.55 44.73 18.76
N LYS A 842 8.66 45.47 18.61
CA LYS A 842 9.17 46.45 19.57
C LYS A 842 9.37 47.80 18.87
N GLY A 843 8.56 48.78 19.23
CA GLY A 843 8.58 50.15 18.68
C GLY A 843 7.67 50.36 17.48
N LYS A 844 7.77 51.55 16.87
CA LYS A 844 6.92 51.96 15.73
C LYS A 844 7.50 51.45 14.41
N TRP A 845 6.72 50.66 13.69
CA TRP A 845 7.07 50.09 12.38
C TRP A 845 5.98 50.42 11.36
N PHE A 846 6.40 50.69 10.13
CA PHE A 846 5.53 50.96 9.00
C PHE A 846 5.68 49.87 7.93
N LEU A 847 4.64 49.65 7.14
CA LEU A 847 4.72 48.76 5.98
C LEU A 847 5.37 49.50 4.81
N MET A 848 6.20 48.78 4.05
CA MET A 848 6.73 49.18 2.75
C MET A 848 5.83 48.64 1.63
N SER A 849 6.13 48.95 0.37
CA SER A 849 5.43 48.37 -0.77
C SER A 849 5.56 46.84 -0.81
N LYS A 850 4.47 46.16 -1.20
CA LYS A 850 4.43 44.70 -1.36
C LYS A 850 5.19 44.32 -2.62
N ILE A 851 6.01 43.27 -2.54
CA ILE A 851 6.83 42.77 -3.64
C ILE A 851 6.68 41.25 -3.79
N THR A 852 6.77 40.76 -5.03
CA THR A 852 6.87 39.33 -5.35
C THR A 852 8.15 39.07 -6.11
N LEU A 853 8.98 38.16 -5.60
CA LEU A 853 10.24 37.76 -6.23
C LEU A 853 10.19 36.28 -6.59
N GLY A 854 10.42 35.95 -7.86
CA GLY A 854 10.65 34.57 -8.30
C GLY A 854 11.96 34.00 -7.75
N PRO A 855 12.18 32.67 -7.83
CA PRO A 855 13.45 32.02 -7.49
C PRO A 855 14.60 32.69 -8.24
N GLY A 856 15.62 33.22 -7.56
CA GLY A 856 16.77 33.86 -8.20
C GLY A 856 16.59 35.30 -8.65
N ALA A 857 15.46 35.93 -8.34
CA ALA A 857 15.12 37.27 -8.82
C ALA A 857 15.57 38.39 -7.87
N MET A 858 15.86 39.57 -8.44
CA MET A 858 16.04 40.83 -7.74
C MET A 858 14.83 41.76 -7.92
N GLY A 859 14.57 42.63 -6.93
CA GLY A 859 13.57 43.70 -7.04
C GLY A 859 13.60 44.69 -5.87
N ILE A 860 12.85 45.78 -5.97
CA ILE A 860 12.89 46.93 -5.03
C ILE A 860 11.53 47.08 -4.32
N SER A 861 11.58 47.27 -3.00
CA SER A 861 10.43 47.74 -2.20
C SER A 861 10.65 49.17 -1.72
N GLU A 862 9.59 49.93 -1.56
CA GLU A 862 9.63 51.38 -1.32
C GLU A 862 8.88 51.78 -0.06
N PHE A 863 9.35 52.83 0.61
CA PHE A 863 8.65 53.49 1.71
C PHE A 863 8.66 55.00 1.51
N ASN A 864 7.47 55.62 1.46
CA ASN A 864 7.34 57.06 1.28
C ASN A 864 7.39 57.78 2.64
N ILE A 865 8.22 58.82 2.72
CA ILE A 865 8.19 59.82 3.78
C ILE A 865 7.02 60.76 3.48
N SER A 866 6.08 60.85 4.40
CA SER A 866 4.89 61.69 4.40
C SER A 866 5.02 62.75 5.50
N GLY A 867 4.15 63.77 5.50
CA GLY A 867 4.13 64.76 6.59
C GLY A 867 3.99 64.14 8.00
N SER A 868 3.34 62.97 8.11
CA SER A 868 3.11 62.29 9.40
C SER A 868 4.30 61.48 9.94
N ASN A 869 5.33 61.23 9.12
CA ASN A 869 6.51 60.45 9.48
C ASN A 869 7.83 61.10 9.03
N ALA A 870 7.79 62.35 8.59
CA ALA A 870 8.94 63.21 8.40
C ALA A 870 9.53 63.63 9.75
N GLY A 871 10.84 63.89 9.79
CA GLY A 871 11.54 64.29 11.01
C GLY A 871 12.99 63.83 11.05
N SER A 872 13.67 64.14 12.16
CA SER A 872 15.09 63.81 12.35
C SER A 872 15.26 62.44 13.00
N TYR A 873 15.83 61.49 12.26
CA TYR A 873 15.99 60.10 12.67
C TYR A 873 17.46 59.65 12.60
N SER A 874 17.89 58.88 13.60
CA SER A 874 19.22 58.27 13.65
C SER A 874 19.22 56.79 13.25
N VAL A 875 18.10 56.27 12.75
CA VAL A 875 17.90 54.84 12.46
C VAL A 875 17.11 54.67 11.17
N VAL A 876 17.52 53.70 10.34
CA VAL A 876 16.68 53.10 9.30
C VAL A 876 16.80 51.60 9.46
N ASN A 877 15.76 50.96 9.98
CA ASN A 877 15.75 49.53 10.32
C ASN A 877 14.71 48.79 9.48
N ILE A 878 15.11 47.70 8.82
CA ILE A 878 14.30 46.95 7.86
C ILE A 878 14.07 45.53 8.38
N ASN A 879 12.83 45.06 8.28
CA ASN A 879 12.39 43.69 8.54
C ASN A 879 11.67 43.18 7.29
N CYS A 880 11.98 41.97 6.81
CA CYS A 880 11.32 41.48 5.57
C CYS A 880 9.86 41.09 5.79
N ASN A 881 9.47 40.83 7.04
CA ASN A 881 8.11 40.47 7.45
C ASN A 881 7.55 39.25 6.69
N ALA A 882 8.40 38.25 6.41
CA ALA A 882 8.07 37.09 5.59
C ALA A 882 8.41 35.75 6.27
N LYS A 883 7.62 34.71 5.99
CA LYS A 883 7.87 33.33 6.44
C LYS A 883 8.68 32.56 5.40
N VAL A 884 9.98 32.84 5.30
CA VAL A 884 10.91 32.21 4.33
C VAL A 884 11.85 31.17 4.95
N LYS A 885 12.57 30.39 4.13
CA LYS A 885 13.63 29.46 4.57
C LYS A 885 14.85 30.23 5.10
N LYS A 886 15.69 29.55 5.90
CA LYS A 886 16.96 30.11 6.37
C LYS A 886 17.85 30.46 5.17
N LYS A 887 18.38 31.68 5.16
CA LYS A 887 19.29 32.28 4.18
C LYS A 887 18.73 32.43 2.76
N SER A 888 17.40 32.44 2.57
CA SER A 888 16.80 32.45 1.23
C SER A 888 16.28 33.80 0.72
N LEU A 889 16.14 34.81 1.58
CA LEU A 889 15.79 36.17 1.15
C LEU A 889 16.88 37.13 1.64
N LEU A 890 17.47 37.87 0.69
CA LEU A 890 18.63 38.71 0.93
C LEU A 890 18.27 40.19 0.75
N CYS A 891 18.65 41.04 1.71
CA CYS A 891 18.64 42.49 1.56
C CYS A 891 19.98 42.93 0.97
N HIS A 892 19.95 43.48 -0.23
CA HIS A 892 21.14 43.84 -0.99
C HIS A 892 21.59 45.28 -0.72
N LYS A 893 20.67 46.25 -0.75
CA LYS A 893 20.99 47.69 -0.52
C LYS A 893 19.81 48.39 0.15
N ILE A 894 20.11 49.46 0.88
CA ILE A 894 19.12 50.45 1.34
C ILE A 894 19.57 51.80 0.78
N GLN A 895 18.66 52.47 0.09
CA GLN A 895 18.92 53.72 -0.59
C GLN A 895 17.80 54.70 -0.32
N LEU A 896 18.07 55.96 -0.63
CA LEU A 896 17.17 57.08 -0.46
C LEU A 896 16.99 57.78 -1.80
N ASP A 897 15.75 58.08 -2.13
CA ASP A 897 15.33 58.97 -3.19
C ASP A 897 14.93 60.31 -2.55
N SER A 898 15.72 61.36 -2.78
CA SER A 898 15.61 62.65 -2.08
C SER A 898 14.62 63.64 -2.75
N ASN A 899 13.79 63.14 -3.68
CA ASN A 899 12.98 63.86 -4.69
C ASN A 899 13.76 64.36 -5.89
#